data_AF-A0A1I8G4U5-F1
#
_entry.id   AF-A0A1I8G4U5-F1
#
_cell.length_a   1.000
_cell.length_b   1.000
_cell.length_c   1.000
_cell.angle_alpha   90.00
_cell.angle_beta   90.00
_cell.angle_gamma   90.00
#
_symmetry.space_group_name_H-M   'P 1'
#
loop_
_entity.id
_entity.type
_entity.pdbx_description
1 polymer ?
#
loop_
_entity_poly.entity_id
_entity_poly.type
_entity_poly.pdbx_seq_one_letter_code
_entity_poly.pdbx_strand_id
1 'polypeptide(L)'
;AVESERNLCRLRHPNIVRFLHIAQPEPATVIVFMELLDGRSLERFIDNKPLEEPKIRDFSEQICRALLYLHSRQPPVIHRDINCSNIIVCADNTRVKLIDFGLSIKLEQSVSHMSASTQSPKGTLNFMAPELLGAGESDSVQYSRESDIWAFGCSVFQMASGARPFANARSLLEMVQLIDRRGAPALSDGLSAELRDFYSRCTDMDRKSRKSVQELLDHEFFIVRDSWDFVRFVARGFFGDIQEVVTDRGIRCAAKTLNLPVQLGDQKETKTKKIDKAVKSERNLCRLRHPNIVRFLHIAQPEPATVIVFMELLDGRSLERFIDNKPLEEPKIRDFSEQICRALLYLHSRQPPVIHRDINCSNIIVCADNTRVKLIDFGLSIKLEQSVSHMSASTQSPKGTLNFMAPELLGAGESDSVQYSRESDIWAFGCSVFQMASGARPFANARSLLEMVQLIDRRGAPALSDGLSAELRDFYSRCTDMDRKSRKSVQELLDHEFFIVSPVFRDSWDFVRFVARGFFGDIQEVVTDRGIRCAAKTLNLPVQLGDQKETKTKKIDKAVKSERNLCRLRHPNIVRFLHIAQPEPATVIVFMELLDGRSLERFIDNKPLEEPKIRDFSEQICRALLYLHSRQPPVIHRDINCSNIIVCADNTRVKLIDFGLSIKLEQSVSHMSASTQSPKGTLNFMAPELLGAGESDSVQYSRESDIWAFGCSVFQMASGARPFRDAQDINQVADRIRNSGAPAMPDGRSAELQDFYSHCTAKDRRERHSAEKLFEHDFLRKNSGSQR
;
A
#
# COMPACT_ATOMS: atom_id res chain seq x y z
N ALA A 1 19.65 27.72 -6.49
CA ALA A 1 18.28 27.55 -7.03
C ALA A 1 18.01 26.10 -7.48
N VAL A 2 18.85 25.46 -8.30
CA VAL A 2 18.60 24.06 -8.75
C VAL A 2 18.51 23.06 -7.60
N GLU A 3 19.32 23.23 -6.55
CA GLU A 3 19.29 22.34 -5.38
C GLU A 3 17.99 22.44 -4.57
N SER A 4 17.34 23.62 -4.53
CA SER A 4 16.02 23.77 -3.89
C SER A 4 14.90 23.08 -4.68
N GLU A 5 15.07 22.91 -6.00
CA GLU A 5 14.09 22.29 -6.89
C GLU A 5 14.14 20.76 -6.87
N ARG A 6 15.20 20.14 -6.35
CA ARG A 6 15.23 18.68 -6.12
C ARG A 6 14.10 18.19 -5.20
N ASN A 7 13.51 19.09 -4.41
CA ASN A 7 12.31 18.80 -3.63
C ASN A 7 11.08 18.45 -4.49
N LEU A 8 11.02 18.89 -5.75
CA LEU A 8 9.96 18.49 -6.68
C LEU A 8 9.97 16.97 -6.95
N CYS A 9 11.15 16.33 -6.93
CA CYS A 9 11.29 14.88 -7.03
C CYS A 9 10.64 14.10 -5.87
N ARG A 10 10.30 14.78 -4.76
CA ARG A 10 9.60 14.21 -3.61
C ARG A 10 8.08 14.30 -3.72
N LEU A 11 7.54 15.07 -4.67
CA LEU A 11 6.10 15.21 -4.85
C LEU A 11 5.48 13.90 -5.35
N ARG A 12 4.40 13.46 -4.70
CA ARG A 12 3.65 12.25 -5.04
C ARG A 12 2.15 12.56 -4.94
N HIS A 13 1.52 12.77 -6.10
CA HIS A 13 0.08 12.99 -6.21
C HIS A 13 -0.42 12.52 -7.59
N PRO A 14 -1.61 11.90 -7.71
CA PRO A 14 -2.12 11.37 -8.99
C PRO A 14 -2.28 12.43 -10.08
N ASN A 15 -2.63 13.67 -9.71
CA ASN A 15 -2.87 14.79 -10.63
C ASN A 15 -1.66 15.73 -10.78
N ILE A 16 -0.46 15.27 -10.42
CA ILE A 16 0.80 16.00 -10.60
C ILE A 16 1.74 15.10 -11.39
N VAL A 17 2.51 15.68 -12.31
CA VAL A 17 3.55 14.94 -13.03
C VAL A 17 4.65 14.49 -12.06
N ARG A 18 5.08 13.24 -12.18
CA ARG A 18 6.17 12.69 -11.38
C ARG A 18 7.52 13.20 -11.88
N PHE A 19 8.17 14.03 -11.09
CA PHE A 19 9.58 14.37 -11.28
C PHE A 19 10.47 13.19 -10.88
N LEU A 20 11.29 12.74 -11.82
CA LEU A 20 12.23 11.63 -11.64
C LEU A 20 13.59 12.15 -11.19
N HIS A 21 14.09 13.19 -11.86
CA HIS A 21 15.40 13.75 -11.61
C HIS A 21 15.51 15.19 -12.14
N ILE A 22 16.39 16.00 -11.57
CA ILE A 22 16.76 17.32 -12.09
C ILE A 22 18.27 17.37 -12.16
N ALA A 23 18.81 17.56 -13.36
CA ALA A 23 20.24 17.67 -13.62
C ALA A 23 20.58 19.08 -14.10
N GLN A 24 21.79 19.53 -13.77
CA GLN A 24 22.37 20.76 -14.30
C GLN A 24 23.72 20.38 -14.91
N PRO A 25 23.75 19.92 -16.18
CA PRO A 25 25.00 19.51 -16.82
C PRO A 25 25.95 20.68 -17.04
N GLU A 26 25.41 21.89 -17.21
CA GLU A 26 26.16 23.13 -17.41
C GLU A 26 25.55 24.28 -16.58
N PRO A 27 26.32 25.32 -16.23
CA PRO A 27 25.84 26.41 -15.36
C PRO A 27 24.55 27.10 -15.85
N ALA A 28 24.34 27.20 -17.17
CA ALA A 28 23.18 27.86 -17.77
C ALA A 28 22.03 26.92 -18.16
N THR A 29 22.19 25.60 -17.99
CA THR A 29 21.25 24.60 -18.52
C THR A 29 20.72 23.71 -17.41
N VAL A 30 19.39 23.69 -17.23
CA VAL A 30 18.70 22.80 -16.28
C VAL A 30 17.84 21.81 -17.07
N ILE A 31 18.09 20.51 -16.87
CA ILE A 31 17.32 19.42 -17.48
C ILE A 31 16.44 18.77 -16.41
N VAL A 32 15.13 18.72 -16.68
CA VAL A 32 14.14 18.13 -15.78
C VAL A 32 13.63 16.83 -16.37
N PHE A 33 13.92 15.72 -15.71
CA PHE A 33 13.41 14.40 -16.06
C PHE A 33 12.10 14.15 -15.33
N MET A 34 11.05 13.85 -16.09
CA MET A 34 9.71 13.60 -15.58
C MET A 34 9.11 12.35 -16.23
N GLU A 35 8.05 11.80 -15.65
CA GLU A 35 7.30 10.71 -16.29
C GLU A 35 6.76 11.16 -17.66
N LEU A 36 6.78 10.24 -18.62
CA LEU A 36 6.14 10.45 -19.91
C LEU A 36 4.62 10.34 -19.72
N LEU A 37 3.88 11.34 -20.19
CA LEU A 37 2.42 11.36 -20.10
C LEU A 37 1.80 11.07 -21.47
N ASP A 38 1.03 10.00 -21.54
CA ASP A 38 0.23 9.66 -22.72
C ASP A 38 -1.03 10.53 -22.70
N GLY A 39 -1.03 11.64 -23.45
CA GLY A 39 -2.11 12.63 -23.42
C GLY A 39 -1.84 13.86 -24.30
N ARG A 40 -2.70 14.87 -24.16
CA ARG A 40 -2.55 16.19 -24.82
C ARG A 40 -2.78 17.31 -23.81
N SER A 41 -2.27 18.52 -24.07
CA SER A 41 -2.58 19.67 -23.23
C SER A 41 -4.09 19.95 -23.23
N LEU A 42 -4.59 20.47 -22.12
CA LEU A 42 -5.98 20.85 -21.95
C LEU A 42 -6.35 21.94 -22.97
N GLU A 43 -5.43 22.82 -23.33
CA GLU A 43 -5.63 23.79 -24.42
C GLU A 43 -5.93 23.09 -25.76
N ARG A 44 -5.15 22.07 -26.13
CA ARG A 44 -5.42 21.27 -27.34
C ARG A 44 -6.67 20.39 -27.20
N PHE A 45 -7.07 20.07 -25.97
CA PHE A 45 -8.30 19.32 -25.71
C PHE A 45 -9.54 20.19 -25.88
N ILE A 46 -9.48 21.46 -25.46
CA ILE A 46 -10.55 22.45 -25.63
C ILE A 46 -10.72 22.80 -27.11
N ASP A 47 -9.62 23.00 -27.86
CA ASP A 47 -9.63 23.26 -29.32
C ASP A 47 -10.64 24.37 -29.73
N ASN A 48 -10.63 25.48 -29.01
CA ASN A 48 -11.56 26.61 -29.16
C ASN A 48 -13.05 26.27 -29.03
N LYS A 49 -13.39 25.12 -28.43
CA LYS A 49 -14.77 24.70 -28.15
C LYS A 49 -14.99 24.64 -26.64
N PRO A 50 -16.03 25.31 -26.12
CA PRO A 50 -16.35 25.25 -24.70
C PRO A 50 -16.65 23.80 -24.29
N LEU A 51 -16.12 23.40 -23.15
CA LEU A 51 -16.39 22.10 -22.56
C LEU A 51 -17.76 22.10 -21.86
N GLU A 52 -18.38 20.92 -21.79
CA GLU A 52 -19.60 20.75 -21.00
C GLU A 52 -19.31 20.91 -19.50
N GLU A 53 -20.25 21.51 -18.77
CA GLU A 53 -20.08 21.80 -17.34
C GLU A 53 -19.66 20.60 -16.47
N PRO A 54 -20.18 19.37 -16.66
CA PRO A 54 -19.69 18.21 -15.91
C PRO A 54 -18.20 17.94 -16.13
N LYS A 55 -17.68 18.22 -17.33
CA LYS A 55 -16.27 18.07 -17.66
C LYS A 55 -15.43 19.15 -17.01
N ILE A 56 -15.90 20.40 -17.04
CA ILE A 56 -15.27 21.53 -16.34
C ILE A 56 -15.17 21.21 -14.86
N ARG A 57 -16.25 20.68 -14.25
CA ARG A 57 -16.32 20.30 -12.84
C ARG A 57 -15.30 19.22 -12.48
N ASP A 58 -15.25 18.12 -13.23
CA ASP A 58 -14.34 17.01 -12.96
C ASP A 58 -12.86 17.42 -13.08
N PHE A 59 -12.50 18.17 -14.13
CA PHE A 59 -11.14 18.68 -14.30
C PHE A 59 -10.78 19.71 -13.24
N SER A 60 -11.70 20.62 -12.90
CA SER A 60 -11.51 21.61 -11.84
C SER A 60 -11.28 20.94 -10.48
N GLU A 61 -12.04 19.89 -10.14
CA GLU A 61 -11.89 19.15 -8.88
C GLU A 61 -10.51 18.49 -8.78
N GLN A 62 -10.04 17.88 -9.88
CA GLN A 62 -8.72 17.27 -9.95
C GLN A 62 -7.58 18.29 -9.83
N ILE A 63 -7.70 19.45 -10.47
CA ILE A 63 -6.73 20.55 -10.38
C ILE A 63 -6.71 21.12 -8.96
N CYS A 64 -7.88 21.39 -8.35
CA CYS A 64 -7.95 21.86 -6.97
C CYS A 64 -7.30 20.88 -5.99
N ARG A 65 -7.49 19.56 -6.14
CA ARG A 65 -6.80 18.56 -5.29
C ARG A 65 -5.28 18.62 -5.44
N ALA A 66 -4.78 18.81 -6.66
CA ALA A 66 -3.35 18.99 -6.90
C ALA A 66 -2.81 20.27 -6.24
N LEU A 67 -3.52 21.39 -6.39
CA LEU A 67 -3.15 22.67 -5.77
C LEU A 67 -3.17 22.60 -4.23
N LEU A 68 -4.17 21.94 -3.64
CA LEU A 68 -4.25 21.73 -2.19
C LEU A 68 -3.03 20.95 -1.68
N TYR A 69 -2.63 19.90 -2.40
CA TYR A 69 -1.43 19.13 -2.07
C TYR A 69 -0.15 19.99 -2.14
N LEU A 70 -0.02 20.85 -3.15
CA LEU A 70 1.14 21.73 -3.34
C LEU A 70 1.21 22.83 -2.28
N HIS A 71 0.09 23.51 -2.04
CA HIS A 71 -0.02 24.63 -1.11
C HIS A 71 0.12 24.20 0.35
N SER A 72 -0.20 22.95 0.68
CA SER A 72 -0.04 22.38 2.03
C SER A 72 1.38 21.89 2.37
N ARG A 73 2.33 21.93 1.41
CA ARG A 73 3.73 21.60 1.69
C ARG A 73 4.39 22.63 2.62
N GLN A 74 5.47 22.22 3.27
CA GLN A 74 6.33 23.10 4.06
C GLN A 74 7.78 23.03 3.54
N PRO A 75 8.30 24.14 2.96
CA PRO A 75 7.57 25.34 2.56
C PRO A 75 6.53 25.05 1.45
N PRO A 76 5.50 25.91 1.28
CA PRO A 76 4.49 25.73 0.24
C PRO A 76 5.10 25.74 -1.16
N VAL A 77 4.61 24.87 -2.03
CA VAL A 77 5.00 24.87 -3.44
C VAL A 77 3.98 25.71 -4.22
N ILE A 78 4.44 26.85 -4.76
CA ILE A 78 3.64 27.71 -5.66
C ILE A 78 3.95 27.32 -7.10
N HIS A 79 2.92 27.12 -7.93
CA HIS A 79 3.05 26.65 -9.30
C HIS A 79 3.51 27.75 -10.28
N ARG A 80 3.08 28.99 -10.09
CA ARG A 80 3.52 30.21 -10.82
C ARG A 80 3.08 30.32 -12.28
N ASP A 81 2.77 29.22 -12.97
CA ASP A 81 2.35 29.25 -14.38
C ASP A 81 1.21 28.27 -14.69
N ILE A 82 0.12 28.36 -13.92
CA ILE A 82 -1.08 27.53 -14.16
C ILE A 82 -1.83 28.08 -15.38
N ASN A 83 -1.94 27.27 -16.43
CA ASN A 83 -2.72 27.56 -17.62
C ASN A 83 -3.11 26.25 -18.32
N CYS A 84 -4.02 26.28 -19.30
CA CYS A 84 -4.48 25.08 -20.00
C CYS A 84 -3.38 24.40 -20.86
N SER A 85 -2.27 25.08 -21.18
CA SER A 85 -1.12 24.47 -21.88
C SER A 85 -0.30 23.60 -20.92
N ASN A 86 -0.23 23.98 -19.64
CA ASN A 86 0.48 23.29 -18.56
C ASN A 86 -0.39 22.30 -17.75
N ILE A 87 -1.55 21.93 -18.29
CA ILE A 87 -2.40 20.85 -17.78
C ILE A 87 -2.49 19.78 -18.87
N ILE A 88 -2.07 18.55 -18.58
CA ILE A 88 -2.20 17.43 -19.51
C ILE A 88 -3.48 16.64 -19.21
N VAL A 89 -4.32 16.45 -20.22
CA VAL A 89 -5.43 15.49 -20.22
C VAL A 89 -4.88 14.13 -20.65
N CYS A 90 -4.94 13.14 -19.76
CA CYS A 90 -4.48 11.77 -20.02
C CYS A 90 -5.29 11.09 -21.13
N ALA A 91 -4.75 10.04 -21.74
CA ALA A 91 -5.35 9.31 -22.86
C ALA A 91 -6.76 8.76 -22.62
N ASP A 92 -7.13 8.49 -21.36
CA ASP A 92 -8.49 8.10 -20.97
C ASP A 92 -9.50 9.26 -21.04
N ASN A 93 -9.04 10.47 -21.33
CA ASN A 93 -9.79 11.73 -21.31
C ASN A 93 -10.45 12.07 -19.97
N THR A 94 -10.26 11.28 -18.91
CA THR A 94 -10.89 11.46 -17.60
C THR A 94 -9.96 12.08 -16.58
N ARG A 95 -8.65 11.88 -16.71
CA ARG A 95 -7.67 12.37 -15.75
C ARG A 95 -6.90 13.57 -16.26
N VAL A 96 -6.58 14.50 -15.37
CA VAL A 96 -5.67 15.62 -15.64
C VAL A 96 -4.44 15.61 -14.73
N LYS A 97 -3.31 16.08 -15.25
CA LYS A 97 -2.06 16.25 -14.51
C LYS A 97 -1.48 17.64 -14.73
N LEU A 98 -1.12 18.32 -13.64
CA LEU A 98 -0.34 19.55 -13.68
C LEU A 98 1.12 19.24 -14.08
N ILE A 99 1.62 20.00 -15.04
CA ILE A 99 3.01 20.00 -15.50
C ILE A 99 3.60 21.41 -15.35
N ASP A 100 4.92 21.51 -15.47
CA ASP A 100 5.67 22.76 -15.55
C ASP A 100 5.36 23.81 -14.45
N PHE A 101 6.06 23.70 -13.32
CA PHE A 101 5.87 24.51 -12.10
C PHE A 101 6.54 25.89 -12.19
N GLY A 102 6.55 26.49 -13.39
CA GLY A 102 7.17 27.80 -13.64
C GLY A 102 8.66 27.81 -13.23
N LEU A 103 9.37 26.71 -13.49
CA LEU A 103 10.77 26.53 -13.09
C LEU A 103 11.67 27.58 -13.73
N SER A 104 11.44 27.90 -15.00
CA SER A 104 12.10 29.00 -15.73
C SER A 104 11.87 30.35 -15.05
N ILE A 105 10.61 30.67 -14.70
CA ILE A 105 10.24 31.92 -14.01
C ILE A 105 11.00 32.07 -12.69
N LYS A 106 11.06 30.99 -11.89
CA LYS A 106 11.74 30.99 -10.59
C LYS A 106 13.27 31.08 -10.71
N LEU A 107 13.85 30.37 -11.67
CA LEU A 107 15.30 30.41 -11.93
C LEU A 107 15.73 31.80 -12.41
N GLU A 108 14.95 32.41 -13.30
CA GLU A 108 15.23 33.78 -13.75
C GLU A 108 15.10 34.81 -12.63
N GLN A 109 14.10 34.70 -11.74
CA GLN A 109 13.99 35.56 -10.55
C GLN A 109 15.25 35.47 -9.65
N SER A 110 15.88 34.29 -9.58
CA SER A 110 17.12 34.10 -8.82
C SER A 110 18.36 34.70 -9.49
N VAL A 111 18.34 34.91 -10.81
CA VAL A 111 19.45 35.50 -11.60
C VAL A 111 19.31 37.02 -11.72
N SER A 112 18.07 37.53 -11.81
CA SER A 112 17.78 38.96 -12.01
C SER A 112 18.09 39.89 -10.84
N HIS A 113 18.58 39.38 -9.70
CA HIS A 113 19.14 40.22 -8.63
C HIS A 113 20.40 41.01 -9.06
N MET A 114 20.97 40.76 -10.24
CA MET A 114 22.21 41.42 -10.73
C MET A 114 22.02 42.50 -11.82
N SER A 115 20.81 42.79 -12.31
CA SER A 115 20.62 43.86 -13.31
C SER A 115 19.18 44.43 -13.28
N ALA A 116 19.06 45.68 -12.81
CA ALA A 116 17.80 46.38 -12.55
C ALA A 116 17.27 47.23 -13.72
N SER A 117 17.41 46.77 -14.97
CA SER A 117 16.86 47.48 -16.13
C SER A 117 15.89 46.58 -16.90
N THR A 118 14.62 47.01 -16.94
CA THR A 118 13.47 46.43 -17.65
C THR A 118 12.96 45.06 -17.16
N GLN A 119 12.18 45.03 -16.07
CA GLN A 119 11.39 43.86 -15.70
C GLN A 119 10.04 43.87 -16.43
N SER A 120 9.94 43.15 -17.55
CA SER A 120 8.65 42.80 -18.16
C SER A 120 7.94 41.73 -17.31
N PRO A 121 6.59 41.72 -17.22
CA PRO A 121 5.87 40.64 -16.54
C PRO A 121 6.22 39.28 -17.18
N LYS A 122 6.60 38.30 -16.36
CA LYS A 122 7.08 36.98 -16.81
C LYS A 122 6.01 35.92 -16.59
N GLY A 123 5.64 35.17 -17.63
CA GLY A 123 4.59 34.13 -17.58
C GLY A 123 3.55 34.31 -18.69
N THR A 124 2.53 33.45 -18.72
CA THR A 124 1.46 33.58 -19.73
C THR A 124 0.51 34.71 -19.34
N LEU A 125 0.71 35.91 -19.91
CA LEU A 125 0.04 37.17 -19.54
C LEU A 125 -1.48 37.05 -19.31
N ASN A 126 -2.18 36.31 -20.18
CA ASN A 126 -3.63 36.15 -20.12
C ASN A 126 -4.15 35.47 -18.82
N PHE A 127 -3.27 34.74 -18.11
CA PHE A 127 -3.60 34.01 -16.89
C PHE A 127 -2.99 34.66 -15.64
N MET A 128 -2.25 35.75 -15.82
CA MET A 128 -1.52 36.40 -14.74
C MET A 128 -2.48 37.17 -13.82
N ALA A 129 -2.24 37.08 -12.51
CA ALA A 129 -3.03 37.78 -11.51
C ALA A 129 -2.79 39.30 -11.54
N PRO A 130 -3.79 40.14 -11.21
CA PRO A 130 -3.68 41.60 -11.28
C PRO A 130 -2.51 42.15 -10.46
N GLU A 131 -2.26 41.58 -9.28
CA GLU A 131 -1.17 41.99 -8.40
C GLU A 131 0.23 41.71 -8.96
N LEU A 132 0.34 40.88 -10.00
CA LEU A 132 1.61 40.58 -10.68
C LEU A 132 1.83 41.48 -11.92
N LEU A 133 0.78 42.15 -12.41
CA LEU A 133 0.82 43.00 -13.62
C LEU A 133 1.21 44.46 -13.33
N GLY A 134 1.04 44.93 -12.08
CA GLY A 134 1.18 46.34 -11.67
C GLY A 134 2.36 46.66 -10.74
N ALA A 135 3.35 45.77 -10.60
CA ALA A 135 4.51 46.04 -9.75
C ALA A 135 5.36 47.19 -10.32
N GLY A 136 5.26 48.37 -9.71
CA GLY A 136 6.15 49.51 -9.98
C GLY A 136 7.60 49.21 -9.60
N GLU A 137 8.54 50.07 -10.03
CA GLU A 137 10.00 49.92 -9.99
C GLU A 137 10.66 49.58 -8.62
N SER A 138 9.89 49.38 -7.55
CA SER A 138 10.38 49.13 -6.20
C SER A 138 9.79 47.89 -5.48
N ASP A 139 8.73 47.24 -5.99
CA ASP A 139 8.16 46.04 -5.37
C ASP A 139 8.54 44.77 -6.16
N SER A 140 9.25 43.84 -5.52
CA SER A 140 9.59 42.55 -6.14
C SER A 140 8.33 41.74 -6.45
N VAL A 141 8.15 41.32 -7.70
CA VAL A 141 7.04 40.44 -8.14
C VAL A 141 7.06 39.14 -7.33
N GLN A 142 6.12 38.98 -6.40
CA GLN A 142 6.05 37.81 -5.52
C GLN A 142 4.83 36.95 -5.83
N TYR A 143 5.09 35.78 -6.42
CA TYR A 143 4.08 34.74 -6.62
C TYR A 143 3.59 34.17 -5.29
N SER A 144 2.28 33.98 -5.19
CA SER A 144 1.59 33.50 -3.98
C SER A 144 0.56 32.41 -4.29
N ARG A 145 -0.01 31.80 -3.25
CA ARG A 145 -1.09 30.80 -3.41
C ARG A 145 -2.31 31.41 -4.10
N GLU A 146 -2.58 32.67 -3.80
CA GLU A 146 -3.69 33.45 -4.32
C GLU A 146 -3.50 33.79 -5.80
N SER A 147 -2.25 33.95 -6.25
CA SER A 147 -1.94 34.11 -7.68
C SER A 147 -2.15 32.82 -8.49
N ASP A 148 -1.83 31.65 -7.91
CA ASP A 148 -2.15 30.34 -8.51
C ASP A 148 -3.67 30.16 -8.66
N ILE A 149 -4.45 30.61 -7.67
CA ILE A 149 -5.92 30.49 -7.67
C ILE A 149 -6.56 31.36 -8.76
N TRP A 150 -6.04 32.57 -8.97
CA TRP A 150 -6.47 33.42 -10.09
C TRP A 150 -6.18 32.75 -11.45
N ALA A 151 -4.94 32.26 -11.64
CA ALA A 151 -4.53 31.61 -12.87
C ALA A 151 -5.34 30.34 -13.16
N PHE A 152 -5.70 29.60 -12.12
CA PHE A 152 -6.66 28.50 -12.20
C PHE A 152 -8.06 28.98 -12.61
N GLY A 153 -8.59 30.07 -12.03
CA GLY A 153 -9.85 30.69 -12.44
C GLY A 153 -9.85 31.09 -13.93
N CYS A 154 -8.76 31.67 -14.42
CA CYS A 154 -8.54 31.93 -15.85
C CYS A 154 -8.58 30.65 -16.72
N SER A 155 -8.09 29.53 -16.20
CA SER A 155 -8.19 28.21 -16.86
C SER A 155 -9.64 27.70 -16.87
N VAL A 156 -10.41 27.93 -15.80
CA VAL A 156 -11.86 27.64 -15.76
C VAL A 156 -12.61 28.46 -16.81
N PHE A 157 -12.28 29.75 -16.98
CA PHE A 157 -12.83 30.58 -18.04
C PHE A 157 -12.56 29.99 -19.43
N GLN A 158 -11.32 29.56 -19.70
CA GLN A 158 -10.99 28.98 -21.00
C GLN A 158 -11.73 27.66 -21.25
N MET A 159 -11.86 26.80 -20.23
CA MET A 159 -12.67 25.58 -20.34
C MET A 159 -14.15 25.90 -20.64
N ALA A 160 -14.70 26.93 -20.01
CA ALA A 160 -16.12 27.29 -20.12
C ALA A 160 -16.47 28.07 -21.40
N SER A 161 -15.54 28.84 -21.95
CA SER A 161 -15.79 29.69 -23.12
C SER A 161 -15.17 29.15 -24.41
N GLY A 162 -14.18 28.25 -24.30
CA GLY A 162 -13.31 27.86 -25.40
C GLY A 162 -12.25 28.91 -25.75
N ALA A 163 -12.39 30.15 -25.28
CA ALA A 163 -11.51 31.26 -25.62
C ALA A 163 -10.49 31.54 -24.51
N ARG A 164 -9.29 32.00 -24.88
CA ARG A 164 -8.31 32.47 -23.89
C ARG A 164 -8.87 33.68 -23.12
N PRO A 165 -8.62 33.79 -21.81
CA PRO A 165 -8.98 34.99 -21.04
C PRO A 165 -8.33 36.23 -21.64
N PHE A 166 -9.07 37.34 -21.66
CA PHE A 166 -8.63 38.63 -22.20
C PHE A 166 -8.14 38.62 -23.67
N ALA A 167 -8.57 37.65 -24.49
CA ALA A 167 -8.11 37.53 -25.89
C ALA A 167 -8.35 38.78 -26.77
N ASN A 168 -9.25 39.68 -26.36
CA ASN A 168 -9.55 40.92 -27.08
C ASN A 168 -8.57 42.08 -26.78
N ALA A 169 -7.70 41.95 -25.77
CA ALA A 169 -6.70 42.96 -25.46
C ALA A 169 -5.56 42.92 -26.47
N ARG A 170 -5.25 44.04 -27.13
CA ARG A 170 -4.21 44.15 -28.17
C ARG A 170 -2.84 44.51 -27.61
N SER A 171 -2.76 44.88 -26.33
CA SER A 171 -1.52 45.19 -25.63
C SER A 171 -1.62 44.87 -24.14
N LEU A 172 -0.47 44.73 -23.47
CA LEU A 172 -0.40 44.57 -22.02
C LEU A 172 -1.08 45.73 -21.29
N LEU A 173 -0.88 46.98 -21.74
CA LEU A 173 -1.50 48.16 -21.16
C LEU A 173 -3.04 48.10 -21.26
N GLU A 174 -3.56 47.68 -22.41
CA GLU A 174 -5.00 47.50 -22.60
C GLU A 174 -5.55 46.38 -21.71
N MET A 175 -4.81 45.29 -21.54
CA MET A 175 -5.18 44.19 -20.64
C MET A 175 -5.25 44.65 -19.17
N VAL A 176 -4.25 45.39 -18.70
CA VAL A 176 -4.23 45.98 -17.35
C VAL A 176 -5.41 46.92 -17.15
N GLN A 177 -5.66 47.82 -18.11
CA GLN A 177 -6.81 48.72 -18.06
C GLN A 177 -8.17 47.99 -18.06
N LEU A 178 -8.28 46.88 -18.79
CA LEU A 178 -9.48 46.05 -18.80
C LEU A 178 -9.71 45.36 -17.45
N ILE A 179 -8.65 44.78 -16.88
CA ILE A 179 -8.67 44.14 -15.57
C ILE A 179 -9.05 45.16 -14.49
N ASP A 180 -8.45 46.34 -14.49
CA ASP A 180 -8.74 47.40 -13.50
C ASP A 180 -10.18 47.92 -13.59
N ARG A 181 -10.73 48.03 -14.81
CA ARG A 181 -12.08 48.59 -15.03
C ARG A 181 -13.20 47.58 -14.88
N ARG A 182 -12.97 46.33 -15.28
CA ARG A 182 -14.03 45.31 -15.44
C ARG A 182 -13.77 44.03 -14.65
N GLY A 183 -12.58 43.86 -14.08
CA GLY A 183 -12.16 42.62 -13.44
C GLY A 183 -11.95 41.48 -14.44
N ALA A 184 -12.10 40.25 -13.96
CA ALA A 184 -11.98 39.06 -14.79
C ALA A 184 -13.13 38.95 -15.82
N PRO A 185 -12.93 38.30 -16.98
CA PRO A 185 -13.97 38.18 -18.00
C PRO A 185 -15.20 37.44 -17.47
N ALA A 186 -16.41 37.93 -17.77
CA ALA A 186 -17.62 37.26 -17.32
C ALA A 186 -17.88 35.94 -18.07
N LEU A 187 -18.37 34.92 -17.35
CA LEU A 187 -18.89 33.69 -17.94
C LEU A 187 -20.28 33.93 -18.56
N SER A 188 -20.63 33.13 -19.57
CA SER A 188 -21.95 33.21 -20.23
C SER A 188 -23.10 32.96 -19.26
N ASP A 189 -24.20 33.69 -19.42
CA ASP A 189 -25.43 33.52 -18.62
C ASP A 189 -26.12 32.16 -18.85
N GLY A 190 -25.75 31.41 -19.89
CA GLY A 190 -26.23 30.05 -20.14
C GLY A 190 -25.60 28.98 -19.24
N LEU A 191 -24.58 29.32 -18.45
CA LEU A 191 -23.93 28.41 -17.50
C LEU A 191 -24.58 28.47 -16.11
N SER A 192 -24.40 27.41 -15.31
CA SER A 192 -25.01 27.35 -13.98
C SER A 192 -24.59 28.52 -13.08
N ALA A 193 -25.47 28.90 -12.16
CA ALA A 193 -25.16 29.92 -11.14
C ALA A 193 -23.97 29.47 -10.26
N GLU A 194 -23.86 28.17 -10.00
CA GLU A 194 -22.80 27.56 -9.21
C GLU A 194 -21.43 27.66 -9.89
N LEU A 195 -21.35 27.39 -11.20
CA LEU A 195 -20.10 27.56 -11.95
C LEU A 195 -19.70 29.04 -11.99
N ARG A 196 -20.67 29.95 -12.19
CA ARG A 196 -20.42 31.40 -12.19
C ARG A 196 -19.92 31.91 -10.83
N ASP A 197 -20.50 31.44 -9.73
CA ASP A 197 -20.06 31.79 -8.37
C ASP A 197 -18.72 31.13 -8.01
N PHE A 198 -18.49 29.88 -8.42
CA PHE A 198 -17.19 29.22 -8.25
C PHE A 198 -16.08 29.99 -8.96
N TYR A 199 -16.33 30.39 -10.20
CA TYR A 199 -15.40 31.17 -11.00
C TYR A 199 -15.12 32.53 -10.37
N SER A 200 -16.14 33.27 -9.93
CA SER A 200 -15.96 34.59 -9.32
C SER A 200 -15.11 34.54 -8.05
N ARG A 201 -15.24 33.48 -7.24
CA ARG A 201 -14.43 33.24 -6.04
C ARG A 201 -12.96 32.92 -6.35
N CYS A 202 -12.68 32.35 -7.51
CA CYS A 202 -11.30 32.11 -7.97
C CYS A 202 -10.66 33.42 -8.49
N THR A 203 -11.45 34.26 -9.16
CA THR A 203 -10.99 35.48 -9.85
C THR A 203 -11.39 36.77 -9.12
N ASP A 204 -11.43 36.75 -7.79
CA ASP A 204 -11.66 37.97 -7.01
C ASP A 204 -10.49 38.94 -7.22
N MET A 205 -10.78 40.22 -7.43
CA MET A 205 -9.77 41.25 -7.65
C MET A 205 -8.92 41.47 -6.40
N ASP A 206 -9.50 41.38 -5.21
CA ASP A 206 -8.74 41.41 -3.98
C ASP A 206 -8.15 40.04 -3.66
N ARG A 207 -6.82 39.92 -3.74
CA ARG A 207 -6.10 38.69 -3.42
C ARG A 207 -6.42 38.13 -2.02
N LYS A 208 -6.75 38.98 -1.04
CA LYS A 208 -7.09 38.54 0.32
C LYS A 208 -8.50 37.97 0.42
N SER A 209 -9.38 38.36 -0.49
CA SER A 209 -10.77 37.90 -0.57
C SER A 209 -10.92 36.61 -1.37
N ARG A 210 -9.93 36.27 -2.22
CA ARG A 210 -9.89 34.99 -2.95
C ARG A 210 -9.97 33.81 -1.99
N LYS A 211 -10.88 32.88 -2.30
CA LYS A 211 -11.10 31.68 -1.49
C LYS A 211 -9.91 30.72 -1.59
N SER A 212 -9.53 30.13 -0.46
CA SER A 212 -8.48 29.11 -0.44
C SER A 212 -8.91 27.87 -1.25
N VAL A 213 -7.95 27.08 -1.72
CA VAL A 213 -8.24 25.86 -2.48
C VAL A 213 -9.12 24.86 -1.69
N GLN A 214 -8.98 24.83 -0.36
CA GLN A 214 -9.84 24.00 0.50
C GLN A 214 -11.29 24.51 0.49
N GLU A 215 -11.51 25.82 0.67
CA GLU A 215 -12.85 26.41 0.59
C GLU A 215 -13.47 26.26 -0.80
N LEU A 216 -12.65 26.32 -1.87
CA LEU A 216 -13.09 26.08 -3.24
C LEU A 216 -13.54 24.63 -3.45
N LEU A 217 -12.83 23.64 -2.89
CA LEU A 217 -13.24 22.22 -2.96
C LEU A 217 -14.55 21.93 -2.21
N ASP A 218 -14.86 22.73 -1.20
CA ASP A 218 -16.10 22.62 -0.42
C ASP A 218 -17.28 23.39 -1.07
N HIS A 219 -17.06 24.01 -2.23
CA HIS A 219 -18.06 24.82 -2.95
C HIS A 219 -19.18 23.98 -3.58
N GLU A 220 -20.39 24.57 -3.68
CA GLU A 220 -21.59 23.92 -4.23
C GLU A 220 -21.42 23.44 -5.67
N PHE A 221 -20.56 24.08 -6.45
CA PHE A 221 -20.22 23.64 -7.81
C PHE A 221 -19.68 22.19 -7.87
N PHE A 222 -19.01 21.71 -6.82
CA PHE A 222 -18.55 20.32 -6.73
C PHE A 222 -19.57 19.38 -6.07
N ILE A 223 -20.61 19.92 -5.45
CA ILE A 223 -21.72 19.17 -4.87
C ILE A 223 -22.59 18.69 -6.04
N VAL A 224 -22.70 17.37 -6.18
CA VAL A 224 -23.56 16.71 -7.18
C VAL A 224 -24.99 17.21 -6.98
N ARG A 225 -25.63 17.69 -8.05
CA ARG A 225 -27.08 17.89 -8.05
C ARG A 225 -27.74 16.53 -8.26
N ASP A 226 -28.75 16.24 -7.45
CA ASP A 226 -29.42 14.95 -7.32
C ASP A 226 -30.30 14.57 -8.53
N SER A 227 -29.73 14.53 -9.75
CA SER A 227 -30.41 14.02 -10.94
C SER A 227 -29.64 12.83 -11.53
N TRP A 228 -30.34 11.73 -11.74
CA TRP A 228 -29.83 10.51 -12.36
C TRP A 228 -30.95 9.85 -13.15
N ASP A 229 -30.57 9.19 -14.23
CA ASP A 229 -31.50 8.42 -15.05
C ASP A 229 -31.47 6.95 -14.65
N PHE A 230 -32.65 6.40 -14.40
CA PHE A 230 -32.82 4.98 -14.17
C PHE A 230 -32.48 4.18 -15.43
N VAL A 231 -31.64 3.15 -15.31
CA VAL A 231 -31.32 2.23 -16.39
C VAL A 231 -32.07 0.91 -16.23
N ARG A 232 -31.87 0.24 -15.09
CA ARG A 232 -32.54 -1.02 -14.78
C ARG A 232 -32.52 -1.33 -13.29
N PHE A 233 -33.42 -2.20 -12.87
CA PHE A 233 -33.41 -2.78 -11.53
C PHE A 233 -32.30 -3.83 -11.41
N VAL A 234 -31.54 -3.81 -10.31
CA VAL A 234 -30.44 -4.76 -10.06
C VAL A 234 -30.85 -5.79 -9.00
N ALA A 235 -31.26 -5.33 -7.82
CA ALA A 235 -31.60 -6.20 -6.71
C ALA A 235 -32.46 -5.49 -5.65
N ARG A 236 -33.22 -6.25 -4.86
CA ARG A 236 -33.90 -5.77 -3.66
C ARG A 236 -33.05 -6.13 -2.44
N GLY A 237 -32.63 -5.14 -1.66
CA GLY A 237 -31.97 -5.34 -0.37
C GLY A 237 -32.95 -5.24 0.81
N PHE A 238 -32.52 -5.64 2.01
CA PHE A 238 -33.34 -5.55 3.23
C PHE A 238 -33.74 -4.11 3.58
N PHE A 239 -32.84 -3.15 3.33
CA PHE A 239 -33.04 -1.73 3.64
C PHE A 239 -33.37 -0.86 2.40
N GLY A 240 -33.64 -1.47 1.25
CA GLY A 240 -34.08 -0.77 0.05
C GLY A 240 -33.56 -1.34 -1.27
N ASP A 241 -34.03 -0.77 -2.37
CA ASP A 241 -33.78 -1.25 -3.73
C ASP A 241 -32.42 -0.75 -4.26
N ILE A 242 -31.76 -1.59 -5.04
CA ILE A 242 -30.53 -1.28 -5.78
C ILE A 242 -30.89 -1.21 -7.26
N GLN A 243 -30.58 -0.06 -7.86
CA GLN A 243 -30.85 0.26 -9.25
C GLN A 243 -29.54 0.60 -9.96
N GLU A 244 -29.46 0.27 -11.23
CA GLU A 244 -28.42 0.78 -12.11
C GLU A 244 -28.90 2.11 -12.66
N VAL A 245 -28.05 3.13 -12.56
CA VAL A 245 -28.38 4.50 -12.93
C VAL A 245 -27.23 5.13 -13.71
N VAL A 246 -27.53 6.18 -14.47
CA VAL A 246 -26.54 7.08 -15.05
C VAL A 246 -26.67 8.42 -14.36
N THR A 247 -25.61 8.90 -13.73
CA THR A 247 -25.63 10.21 -13.06
C THR A 247 -25.60 11.36 -14.09
N ASP A 248 -25.91 12.58 -13.66
CA ASP A 248 -25.72 13.83 -14.41
C ASP A 248 -24.32 13.99 -15.06
N ARG A 249 -23.32 13.27 -14.54
CA ARG A 249 -21.94 13.21 -15.06
C ARG A 249 -21.72 12.13 -16.13
N GLY A 250 -22.77 11.46 -16.59
CA GLY A 250 -22.67 10.32 -17.52
C GLY A 250 -22.05 9.07 -16.90
N ILE A 251 -21.92 9.01 -15.58
CA ILE A 251 -21.30 7.88 -14.88
C ILE A 251 -22.36 6.81 -14.67
N ARG A 252 -22.16 5.64 -15.28
CA ARG A 252 -23.00 4.46 -15.05
C ARG A 252 -22.59 3.78 -13.74
N CYS A 253 -23.51 3.66 -12.79
CA CYS A 253 -23.22 3.16 -11.45
C CYS A 253 -24.44 2.47 -10.81
N ALA A 254 -24.24 1.90 -9.62
CA ALA A 254 -25.33 1.37 -8.81
C ALA A 254 -25.76 2.42 -7.78
N ALA A 255 -27.07 2.66 -7.65
CA ALA A 255 -27.68 3.50 -6.64
C ALA A 255 -28.51 2.64 -5.69
N LYS A 256 -28.23 2.73 -4.40
CA LYS A 256 -29.01 2.09 -3.33
C LYS A 256 -29.84 3.15 -2.61
N THR A 257 -31.15 3.01 -2.65
CA THR A 257 -32.08 3.92 -1.95
C THR A 257 -32.37 3.41 -0.55
N LEU A 258 -32.21 4.25 0.45
CA LEU A 258 -32.50 3.97 1.86
C LEU A 258 -33.64 4.89 2.32
N ASN A 259 -34.77 4.29 2.70
CA ASN A 259 -35.90 5.02 3.25
C ASN A 259 -35.91 4.88 4.77
N LEU A 260 -35.70 5.98 5.49
CA LEU A 260 -35.64 5.98 6.95
C LEU A 260 -37.05 5.93 7.55
N PRO A 261 -37.31 5.06 8.55
CA PRO A 261 -38.64 4.88 9.16
C PRO A 261 -38.94 6.03 10.14
N VAL A 262 -39.12 7.24 9.63
CA VAL A 262 -39.34 8.45 10.42
C VAL A 262 -40.78 8.88 10.30
N GLN A 263 -41.55 8.75 11.38
CA GLN A 263 -42.82 9.48 11.51
C GLN A 263 -42.50 10.97 11.69
N LEU A 264 -42.67 11.74 10.61
CA LEU A 264 -42.49 13.19 10.53
C LEU A 264 -43.72 13.89 11.15
N GLY A 265 -43.91 13.73 12.46
CA GLY A 265 -44.85 14.53 13.26
C GLY A 265 -44.22 15.84 13.75
N ASP A 266 -44.66 16.35 14.91
CA ASP A 266 -44.27 17.66 15.48
C ASP A 266 -42.76 17.86 15.73
N GLN A 267 -41.95 16.79 15.65
CA GLN A 267 -40.48 16.83 15.78
C GLN A 267 -39.72 16.76 14.45
N LYS A 268 -40.37 17.09 13.32
CA LYS A 268 -39.83 17.00 11.96
C LYS A 268 -38.46 17.69 11.81
N GLU A 269 -38.30 18.89 12.33
CA GLU A 269 -37.10 19.70 12.13
C GLU A 269 -35.88 19.10 12.88
N THR A 270 -36.07 18.67 14.13
CA THR A 270 -35.01 18.07 14.95
C THR A 270 -34.55 16.72 14.40
N LYS A 271 -35.48 15.87 13.94
CA LYS A 271 -35.14 14.57 13.35
C LYS A 271 -34.40 14.75 12.01
N THR A 272 -34.83 15.69 11.18
CA THR A 272 -34.16 16.01 9.90
C THR A 272 -32.71 16.47 10.13
N LYS A 273 -32.49 17.41 11.06
CA LYS A 273 -31.12 17.87 11.41
C LYS A 273 -30.20 16.73 11.89
N LYS A 274 -30.74 15.75 12.62
CA LYS A 274 -29.98 14.55 13.04
C LYS A 274 -29.61 13.66 11.86
N ILE A 275 -30.53 13.44 10.92
CA ILE A 275 -30.29 12.67 9.70
C ILE A 275 -29.20 13.35 8.87
N ASP A 276 -29.34 14.66 8.61
CA ASP A 276 -28.38 15.41 7.80
C ASP A 276 -26.97 15.35 8.41
N LYS A 277 -26.86 15.46 9.74
CA LYS A 277 -25.58 15.33 10.44
C LYS A 277 -24.99 13.93 10.27
N ALA A 278 -25.82 12.89 10.37
CA ALA A 278 -25.39 11.50 10.19
C ALA A 278 -24.94 11.24 8.74
N VAL A 279 -25.73 11.64 7.74
CA VAL A 279 -25.38 11.53 6.30
C VAL A 279 -24.07 12.28 6.00
N LYS A 280 -23.91 13.52 6.49
CA LYS A 280 -22.68 14.30 6.33
C LYS A 280 -21.46 13.56 6.88
N SER A 281 -21.58 12.88 8.02
CA SER A 281 -20.48 12.10 8.60
C SER A 281 -20.09 10.88 7.76
N GLU A 282 -21.03 10.33 6.99
CA GLU A 282 -20.83 9.15 6.14
C GLU A 282 -20.29 9.48 4.74
N ARG A 283 -20.31 10.75 4.32
CA ARG A 283 -19.69 11.18 3.04
C ARG A 283 -18.20 10.80 2.96
N ASN A 284 -17.54 10.61 4.10
CA ASN A 284 -16.16 10.10 4.17
C ASN A 284 -15.98 8.70 3.55
N LEU A 285 -17.04 7.89 3.45
CA LEU A 285 -16.98 6.60 2.77
C LEU A 285 -16.59 6.75 1.29
N CYS A 286 -16.95 7.87 0.65
CA CYS A 286 -16.57 8.18 -0.75
C CYS A 286 -15.04 8.32 -0.94
N ARG A 287 -14.28 8.50 0.16
CA ARG A 287 -12.81 8.59 0.17
C ARG A 287 -12.12 7.22 0.27
N LEU A 288 -12.86 6.16 0.58
CA LEU A 288 -12.29 4.81 0.72
C LEU A 288 -11.82 4.28 -0.65
N ARG A 289 -10.60 3.73 -0.68
CA ARG A 289 -9.99 3.13 -1.88
C ARG A 289 -9.24 1.87 -1.49
N HIS A 290 -9.80 0.71 -1.83
CA HIS A 290 -9.21 -0.60 -1.59
C HIS A 290 -9.76 -1.61 -2.61
N PRO A 291 -8.95 -2.55 -3.15
CA PRO A 291 -9.39 -3.50 -4.17
C PRO A 291 -10.58 -4.38 -3.72
N ASN A 292 -10.62 -4.77 -2.44
CA ASN A 292 -11.65 -5.63 -1.86
C ASN A 292 -12.80 -4.88 -1.17
N ILE A 293 -13.01 -3.61 -1.51
CA ILE A 293 -14.10 -2.78 -0.99
C ILE A 293 -14.81 -2.13 -2.18
N VAL A 294 -16.13 -2.03 -2.12
CA VAL A 294 -16.91 -1.29 -3.12
C VAL A 294 -16.54 0.19 -3.12
N ARG A 295 -16.33 0.75 -4.30
CA ARG A 295 -16.07 2.17 -4.46
C ARG A 295 -17.37 2.97 -4.29
N PHE A 296 -17.49 3.67 -3.18
CA PHE A 296 -18.50 4.72 -3.00
C PHE A 296 -18.16 5.92 -3.89
N LEU A 297 -19.13 6.32 -4.70
CA LEU A 297 -19.02 7.44 -5.63
C LEU A 297 -19.61 8.71 -5.01
N HIS A 298 -20.83 8.60 -4.47
CA HIS A 298 -21.58 9.74 -3.94
C HIS A 298 -22.64 9.28 -2.92
N ILE A 299 -23.04 10.16 -2.01
CA ILE A 299 -24.18 9.96 -1.11
C ILE A 299 -25.07 11.20 -1.19
N ALA A 300 -26.25 11.01 -1.77
CA ALA A 300 -27.30 12.01 -1.93
C ALA A 300 -28.35 11.89 -0.83
N GLN A 301 -29.07 12.97 -0.60
CA GLN A 301 -30.21 13.01 0.31
C GLN A 301 -31.28 13.91 -0.32
N PRO A 302 -31.99 13.43 -1.36
CA PRO A 302 -32.95 14.24 -2.09
C PRO A 302 -34.13 14.68 -1.21
N GLU A 303 -34.44 13.90 -0.16
CA GLU A 303 -35.48 14.20 0.81
C GLU A 303 -34.97 13.95 2.24
N PRO A 304 -35.53 14.63 3.26
CA PRO A 304 -35.13 14.48 4.65
C PRO A 304 -35.01 13.03 5.16
N ALA A 305 -35.90 12.14 4.72
CA ALA A 305 -35.95 10.74 5.16
C ALA A 305 -35.39 9.75 4.12
N THR A 306 -34.86 10.22 3.00
CA THR A 306 -34.42 9.38 1.88
C THR A 306 -32.95 9.63 1.60
N VAL A 307 -32.13 8.58 1.69
CA VAL A 307 -30.69 8.64 1.43
C VAL A 307 -30.36 7.72 0.26
N ILE A 308 -29.63 8.21 -0.73
CA ILE A 308 -29.25 7.43 -1.91
C ILE A 308 -27.74 7.32 -1.98
N VAL A 309 -27.25 6.08 -2.02
CA VAL A 309 -25.82 5.78 -2.04
C VAL A 309 -25.44 5.31 -3.43
N PHE A 310 -24.63 6.10 -4.13
CA PHE A 310 -24.06 5.76 -5.44
C PHE A 310 -22.72 5.06 -5.24
N MET A 311 -22.57 3.92 -5.89
CA MET A 311 -21.41 3.05 -5.78
C MET A 311 -21.05 2.44 -7.15
N GLU A 312 -19.82 1.97 -7.32
CA GLU A 312 -19.44 1.27 -8.54
C GLU A 312 -20.39 0.10 -8.84
N LEU A 313 -20.70 -0.09 -10.11
CA LEU A 313 -21.48 -1.24 -10.56
C LEU A 313 -20.56 -2.48 -10.53
N LEU A 314 -20.96 -3.49 -9.77
CA LEU A 314 -20.18 -4.73 -9.62
C LEU A 314 -20.68 -5.82 -10.58
N ASP A 315 -19.73 -6.45 -11.27
CA ASP A 315 -19.94 -7.55 -12.20
C ASP A 315 -19.80 -8.89 -11.47
N GLY A 316 -20.75 -9.25 -10.62
CA GLY A 316 -20.60 -10.44 -9.79
C GLY A 316 -21.88 -10.95 -9.15
N ARG A 317 -21.73 -11.91 -8.24
CA ARG A 317 -22.82 -12.43 -7.39
C ARG A 317 -22.41 -12.40 -5.92
N SER A 318 -23.37 -12.37 -5.01
CA SER A 318 -23.05 -12.47 -3.58
C SER A 318 -22.35 -13.79 -3.27
N LEU A 319 -21.48 -13.79 -2.26
CA LEU A 319 -20.78 -14.96 -1.77
C LEU A 319 -21.78 -16.02 -1.29
N GLU A 320 -22.92 -15.59 -0.75
CA GLU A 320 -24.03 -16.50 -0.42
C GLU A 320 -24.55 -17.26 -1.66
N ARG A 321 -24.79 -16.58 -2.78
CA ARG A 321 -25.16 -17.21 -4.05
C ARG A 321 -24.00 -17.99 -4.69
N PHE A 322 -22.76 -17.66 -4.34
CA PHE A 322 -21.58 -18.40 -4.78
C PHE A 322 -21.44 -19.74 -4.04
N ILE A 323 -21.72 -19.75 -2.73
CA ILE A 323 -21.74 -20.95 -1.88
C ILE A 323 -22.88 -21.87 -2.29
N ASP A 324 -24.09 -21.33 -2.54
CA ASP A 324 -25.25 -22.11 -3.02
C ASP A 324 -25.53 -23.38 -2.21
N ASN A 325 -25.48 -23.26 -0.88
CA ASN A 325 -25.62 -24.36 0.09
C ASN A 325 -24.59 -25.50 -0.06
N LYS A 326 -23.46 -25.26 -0.73
CA LYS A 326 -22.36 -26.22 -0.89
C LYS A 326 -21.09 -25.68 -0.23
N PRO A 327 -20.44 -26.46 0.67
CA PRO A 327 -19.15 -26.11 1.22
C PRO A 327 -18.13 -25.75 0.13
N LEU A 328 -17.36 -24.69 0.36
CA LEU A 328 -16.23 -24.34 -0.48
C LEU A 328 -14.99 -25.16 -0.08
N GLU A 329 -14.09 -25.40 -1.02
CA GLU A 329 -12.80 -26.02 -0.70
C GLU A 329 -11.94 -25.07 0.13
N GLU A 330 -11.17 -25.60 1.08
CA GLU A 330 -10.33 -24.79 1.98
C GLU A 330 -9.37 -23.81 1.27
N PRO A 331 -8.74 -24.14 0.13
CA PRO A 331 -7.95 -23.16 -0.61
C PRO A 331 -8.77 -21.92 -1.00
N LYS A 332 -10.05 -22.12 -1.34
CA LYS A 332 -10.95 -21.03 -1.70
C LYS A 332 -11.40 -20.22 -0.48
N ILE A 333 -11.70 -20.91 0.63
CA ILE A 333 -11.98 -20.28 1.92
C ILE A 333 -10.80 -19.41 2.35
N ARG A 334 -9.57 -19.92 2.23
CA ARG A 334 -8.33 -19.21 2.57
C ARG A 334 -8.15 -17.96 1.73
N ASP A 335 -8.26 -18.07 0.40
CA ASP A 335 -8.14 -16.94 -0.53
C ASP A 335 -9.15 -15.82 -0.23
N PHE A 336 -10.43 -16.17 -0.09
CA PHE A 336 -11.47 -15.20 0.21
C PHE A 336 -11.33 -14.60 1.62
N SER A 337 -10.98 -15.41 2.62
CA SER A 337 -10.73 -14.95 3.99
C SER A 337 -9.57 -13.96 4.05
N GLU A 338 -8.48 -14.20 3.31
CA GLU A 338 -7.34 -13.28 3.26
C GLU A 338 -7.74 -11.92 2.67
N GLN A 339 -8.50 -11.94 1.56
CA GLN A 339 -9.00 -10.73 0.91
C GLN A 339 -9.95 -9.93 1.82
N ILE A 340 -10.84 -10.61 2.55
CA ILE A 340 -11.74 -9.97 3.52
C ILE A 340 -10.94 -9.38 4.69
N CYS A 341 -9.98 -10.12 5.26
CA CYS A 341 -9.12 -9.60 6.32
C CYS A 341 -8.34 -8.36 5.86
N ARG A 342 -7.80 -8.32 4.63
CA ARG A 342 -7.14 -7.11 4.10
C ARG A 342 -8.08 -5.91 4.01
N ALA A 343 -9.34 -6.13 3.60
CA ALA A 343 -10.36 -5.09 3.59
C ALA A 343 -10.67 -4.58 5.01
N LEU A 344 -10.87 -5.48 5.97
CA LEU A 344 -11.15 -5.11 7.37
C LEU A 344 -9.98 -4.39 8.02
N LEU A 345 -8.73 -4.81 7.75
CA LEU A 345 -7.54 -4.14 8.25
C LEU A 345 -7.50 -2.69 7.75
N TYR A 346 -7.76 -2.48 6.46
CA TYR A 346 -7.82 -1.13 5.87
C TYR A 346 -8.88 -0.25 6.54
N LEU A 347 -10.07 -0.80 6.81
CA LEU A 347 -11.19 -0.08 7.44
C LEU A 347 -10.93 0.24 8.91
N HIS A 348 -10.50 -0.75 9.67
CA HIS A 348 -10.24 -0.61 11.11
C HIS A 348 -9.04 0.30 11.40
N SER A 349 -8.11 0.46 10.43
CA SER A 349 -6.97 1.37 10.53
C SER A 349 -7.27 2.84 10.19
N ARG A 350 -8.50 3.17 9.75
CA ARG A 350 -8.88 4.58 9.48
C ARG A 350 -8.96 5.38 10.78
N GLN A 351 -8.90 6.71 10.67
CA GLN A 351 -9.11 7.63 11.80
C GLN A 351 -10.23 8.63 11.47
N PRO A 352 -11.39 8.53 12.15
CA PRO A 352 -11.79 7.45 13.07
C PRO A 352 -11.94 6.10 12.34
N PRO A 353 -11.90 4.95 13.05
CA PRO A 353 -12.07 3.63 12.44
C PRO A 353 -13.43 3.49 11.76
N VAL A 354 -13.44 2.85 10.58
CA VAL A 354 -14.69 2.50 9.90
C VAL A 354 -15.08 1.09 10.33
N ILE A 355 -16.24 0.97 10.99
CA ILE A 355 -16.83 -0.32 11.39
C ILE A 355 -17.90 -0.70 10.36
N HIS A 356 -17.86 -1.91 9.83
CA HIS A 356 -18.72 -2.37 8.74
C HIS A 356 -20.16 -2.67 9.22
N ARG A 357 -20.33 -3.22 10.43
CA ARG A 357 -21.61 -3.48 11.13
C ARG A 357 -22.52 -4.56 10.53
N ASP A 358 -22.36 -4.90 9.25
CA ASP A 358 -23.21 -5.90 8.58
C ASP A 358 -22.42 -6.85 7.66
N ILE A 359 -21.33 -7.43 8.18
CA ILE A 359 -20.54 -8.42 7.45
C ILE A 359 -21.31 -9.73 7.40
N ASN A 360 -21.64 -10.19 6.20
CA ASN A 360 -22.25 -11.50 5.95
C ASN A 360 -22.00 -11.90 4.49
N CYS A 361 -22.25 -13.16 4.12
CA CYS A 361 -22.00 -13.62 2.75
C CYS A 361 -22.93 -13.00 1.69
N SER A 362 -24.05 -12.39 2.07
CA SER A 362 -24.92 -11.66 1.14
C SER A 362 -24.33 -10.28 0.79
N ASN A 363 -23.55 -9.69 1.71
CA ASN A 363 -22.86 -8.40 1.58
C ASN A 363 -21.38 -8.52 1.13
N ILE A 364 -20.99 -9.68 0.61
CA ILE A 364 -19.68 -9.91 0.00
C ILE A 364 -19.94 -10.29 -1.45
N ILE A 365 -19.47 -9.51 -2.43
CA ILE A 365 -19.60 -9.84 -3.84
C ILE A 365 -18.36 -10.59 -4.32
N VAL A 366 -18.57 -11.75 -4.93
CA VAL A 366 -17.57 -12.46 -5.73
C VAL A 366 -17.64 -11.90 -7.15
N CYS A 367 -16.55 -11.29 -7.63
CA CYS A 367 -16.42 -10.74 -8.97
C CYS A 367 -16.55 -11.83 -10.05
N ALA A 368 -16.82 -11.45 -11.29
CA ALA A 368 -17.05 -12.35 -12.42
C ALA A 368 -15.90 -13.33 -12.68
N ASP A 369 -14.66 -12.93 -12.36
CA ASP A 369 -13.48 -13.79 -12.43
C ASP A 369 -13.47 -14.93 -11.39
N ASN A 370 -14.43 -14.94 -10.46
CA ASN A 370 -14.54 -15.86 -9.32
C ASN A 370 -13.32 -15.88 -8.39
N THR A 371 -12.35 -14.98 -8.55
CA THR A 371 -11.12 -14.90 -7.75
C THR A 371 -11.12 -13.74 -6.77
N ARG A 372 -11.75 -12.61 -7.12
CA ARG A 372 -11.77 -11.42 -6.27
C ARG A 372 -13.08 -11.30 -5.50
N VAL A 373 -12.98 -10.86 -4.25
CA VAL A 373 -14.14 -10.48 -3.42
C VAL A 373 -14.14 -9.00 -3.08
N LYS A 374 -15.32 -8.41 -2.97
CA LYS A 374 -15.53 -7.03 -2.54
C LYS A 374 -16.59 -6.96 -1.45
N LEU A 375 -16.25 -6.30 -0.34
CA LEU A 375 -17.22 -5.93 0.69
C LEU A 375 -18.14 -4.83 0.16
N ILE A 376 -19.44 -5.04 0.30
CA ILE A 376 -20.49 -4.06 0.01
C ILE A 376 -21.27 -3.74 1.29
N ASP A 377 -22.04 -2.66 1.27
CA ASP A 377 -23.06 -2.35 2.28
C ASP A 377 -22.57 -2.24 3.73
N PHE A 378 -22.08 -1.06 4.10
CA PHE A 378 -21.35 -0.79 5.35
C PHE A 378 -22.28 -0.53 6.54
N GLY A 379 -23.43 -1.20 6.58
CA GLY A 379 -24.45 -1.02 7.62
C GLY A 379 -24.91 0.44 7.76
N LEU A 380 -24.89 1.20 6.66
CA LEU A 380 -25.25 2.62 6.63
C LEU A 380 -26.68 2.83 7.14
N SER A 381 -27.61 1.96 6.72
CA SER A 381 -28.98 1.94 7.21
C SER A 381 -29.05 1.76 8.72
N ILE A 382 -28.31 0.79 9.28
CA ILE A 382 -28.27 0.51 10.72
C ILE A 382 -27.83 1.76 11.49
N LYS A 383 -26.74 2.41 11.04
CA LYS A 383 -26.22 3.62 11.69
C LYS A 383 -27.17 4.82 11.59
N LEU A 384 -27.77 5.03 10.42
CA LEU A 384 -28.72 6.12 10.20
C LEU A 384 -29.98 5.92 11.05
N GLU A 385 -30.52 4.71 11.13
CA GLU A 385 -31.67 4.40 11.99
C GLU A 385 -31.36 4.61 13.48
N GLN A 386 -30.20 4.14 13.97
CA GLN A 386 -29.75 4.38 15.35
C GLN A 386 -29.66 5.87 15.70
N SER A 387 -29.42 6.74 14.72
CA SER A 387 -29.30 8.18 14.91
C SER A 387 -30.65 8.90 15.08
N VAL A 388 -31.75 8.27 14.66
CA VAL A 388 -33.08 8.92 14.57
C VAL A 388 -34.11 8.28 15.50
N SER A 389 -33.96 7.00 15.82
CA SER A 389 -34.88 6.27 16.70
C SER A 389 -34.52 6.46 18.19
N HIS A 390 -35.22 7.39 18.87
CA HIS A 390 -35.37 7.37 20.35
C HIS A 390 -36.63 6.60 20.79
N MET A 391 -37.20 5.74 19.94
CA MET A 391 -38.41 4.98 20.28
C MET A 391 -38.08 3.92 21.34
N SER A 392 -38.93 3.90 22.37
CA SER A 392 -38.86 3.16 23.63
C SER A 392 -38.25 1.76 23.53
N ALA A 393 -37.43 1.41 24.54
CA ALA A 393 -36.73 0.14 24.69
C ALA A 393 -37.61 -1.13 24.59
N SER A 394 -38.94 -1.01 24.64
CA SER A 394 -39.89 -2.13 24.70
C SER A 394 -40.16 -2.87 23.37
N THR A 395 -39.55 -2.48 22.25
CA THR A 395 -39.72 -3.17 20.94
C THR A 395 -38.44 -3.26 20.10
N GLN A 396 -37.25 -3.19 20.72
CA GLN A 396 -35.99 -3.33 19.98
C GLN A 396 -35.76 -4.78 19.55
N SER A 397 -36.12 -5.10 18.30
CA SER A 397 -35.53 -6.27 17.62
C SER A 397 -34.09 -5.92 17.22
N PRO A 398 -33.11 -6.82 17.41
CA PRO A 398 -31.75 -6.61 16.92
C PRO A 398 -31.76 -6.42 15.40
N LYS A 399 -31.10 -5.38 14.90
CA LYS A 399 -31.08 -5.01 13.47
C LYS A 399 -29.83 -5.53 12.78
N GLY A 400 -30.00 -6.21 11.64
CA GLY A 400 -28.93 -6.87 10.88
C GLY A 400 -29.31 -8.32 10.56
N THR A 401 -28.45 -9.06 9.85
CA THR A 401 -28.70 -10.49 9.64
C THR A 401 -28.38 -11.25 10.93
N LEU A 402 -29.41 -11.54 11.74
CA LEU A 402 -29.31 -12.09 13.11
C LEU A 402 -28.30 -13.23 13.25
N ASN A 403 -28.23 -14.14 12.27
CA ASN A 403 -27.33 -15.29 12.26
C ASN A 403 -25.83 -14.92 12.33
N PHE A 404 -25.44 -13.70 11.96
CA PHE A 404 -24.06 -13.21 11.95
C PHE A 404 -23.77 -12.23 13.08
N MET A 405 -24.78 -11.90 13.90
CA MET A 405 -24.65 -10.90 14.94
C MET A 405 -23.83 -11.43 16.12
N ALA A 406 -22.96 -10.58 16.66
CA ALA A 406 -22.11 -10.93 17.80
C ALA A 406 -22.93 -11.04 19.11
N PRO A 407 -22.54 -11.91 20.06
CA PRO A 407 -23.30 -12.15 21.30
C PRO A 407 -23.53 -10.87 22.11
N GLU A 408 -22.53 -9.99 22.17
CA GLU A 408 -22.62 -8.71 22.89
C GLU A 408 -23.63 -7.72 22.30
N LEU A 409 -24.08 -7.94 21.05
CA LEU A 409 -25.11 -7.13 20.40
C LEU A 409 -26.52 -7.71 20.61
N LEU A 410 -26.63 -8.99 21.00
CA LEU A 410 -27.91 -9.68 21.20
C LEU A 410 -28.47 -9.53 22.63
N GLY A 411 -27.61 -9.21 23.62
CA GLY A 411 -27.96 -9.16 25.04
C GLY A 411 -27.89 -7.78 25.70
N ALA A 412 -27.87 -6.69 24.92
CA ALA A 412 -27.91 -5.33 25.49
C ALA A 412 -29.24 -5.12 26.23
N GLY A 413 -29.20 -5.06 27.57
CA GLY A 413 -30.38 -4.79 28.39
C GLY A 413 -30.98 -3.42 28.09
N GLU A 414 -32.18 -3.15 28.62
CA GLU A 414 -32.99 -1.94 28.37
C GLU A 414 -32.27 -0.59 28.64
N SER A 415 -31.08 -0.61 29.25
CA SER A 415 -30.28 0.55 29.65
C SER A 415 -29.03 0.82 28.80
N ASP A 416 -28.50 -0.16 28.06
CA ASP A 416 -27.23 -0.02 27.33
C ASP A 416 -27.45 0.11 25.82
N SER A 417 -26.89 1.16 25.22
CA SER A 417 -26.93 1.33 23.76
C SER A 417 -26.13 0.23 23.06
N VAL A 418 -26.72 -0.43 22.06
CA VAL A 418 -26.01 -1.39 21.18
C VAL A 418 -24.86 -0.69 20.45
N GLN A 419 -23.61 -1.03 20.80
CA GLN A 419 -22.40 -0.44 20.22
C GLN A 419 -21.63 -1.46 19.37
N TYR A 420 -21.67 -1.25 18.04
CA TYR A 420 -20.83 -1.98 17.09
C TYR A 420 -19.36 -1.60 17.25
N SER A 421 -18.48 -2.60 17.19
CA SER A 421 -17.03 -2.46 17.37
C SER A 421 -16.24 -3.26 16.33
N ARG A 422 -14.91 -3.10 16.33
CA ARG A 422 -14.02 -3.88 15.44
C ARG A 422 -14.17 -5.38 15.70
N GLU A 423 -14.34 -5.74 16.96
CA GLU A 423 -14.48 -7.11 17.45
C GLU A 423 -15.83 -7.72 17.04
N SER A 424 -16.87 -6.90 16.90
CA SER A 424 -18.16 -7.36 16.35
C SER A 424 -18.09 -7.66 14.85
N ASP A 425 -17.30 -6.88 14.08
CA ASP A 425 -17.00 -7.18 12.67
C ASP A 425 -16.22 -8.51 12.54
N ILE A 426 -15.28 -8.78 13.46
CA ILE A 426 -14.51 -10.03 13.48
C ILE A 426 -15.41 -11.25 13.71
N TRP A 427 -16.36 -11.17 14.64
CA TRP A 427 -17.34 -12.24 14.86
C TRP A 427 -18.17 -12.51 13.59
N ALA A 428 -18.72 -11.45 12.99
CA ALA A 428 -19.54 -11.54 11.80
C ALA A 428 -18.75 -12.11 10.59
N PHE A 429 -17.46 -11.77 10.50
CA PHE A 429 -16.54 -12.41 9.56
C PHE A 429 -16.33 -13.89 9.87
N GLY A 430 -16.12 -14.29 11.13
CA GLY A 430 -16.06 -15.69 11.55
C GLY A 430 -17.32 -16.48 11.16
N CYS A 431 -18.50 -15.91 11.36
CA CYS A 431 -19.77 -16.46 10.89
C CYS A 431 -19.83 -16.65 9.36
N SER A 432 -19.19 -15.76 8.59
CA SER A 432 -19.04 -15.91 7.13
C SER A 432 -18.06 -17.04 6.77
N VAL A 433 -16.98 -17.23 7.53
CA VAL A 433 -16.06 -18.37 7.40
C VAL A 433 -16.82 -19.68 7.65
N PHE A 434 -17.67 -19.73 8.68
CA PHE A 434 -18.54 -20.89 8.92
C PHE A 434 -19.44 -21.22 7.73
N GLN A 435 -20.09 -20.22 7.13
CA GLN A 435 -20.96 -20.44 5.98
C GLN A 435 -20.18 -20.93 4.76
N MET A 436 -18.98 -20.38 4.50
CA MET A 436 -18.10 -20.87 3.44
C MET A 436 -17.69 -22.33 3.67
N ALA A 437 -17.40 -22.72 4.91
CA ALA A 437 -16.91 -24.04 5.27
C ALA A 437 -18.00 -25.11 5.38
N SER A 438 -19.24 -24.74 5.71
CA SER A 438 -20.35 -25.67 5.92
C SER A 438 -21.40 -25.65 4.81
N GLY A 439 -21.41 -24.61 3.97
CA GLY A 439 -22.49 -24.33 3.04
C GLY A 439 -23.75 -23.76 3.71
N ALA A 440 -23.92 -23.93 5.02
CA ALA A 440 -25.12 -23.53 5.76
C ALA A 440 -24.91 -22.21 6.50
N ARG A 441 -25.99 -21.42 6.65
CA ARG A 441 -25.94 -20.22 7.50
C ARG A 441 -25.65 -20.62 8.96
N PRO A 442 -24.87 -19.81 9.70
CA PRO A 442 -24.69 -20.02 11.13
C PRO A 442 -26.04 -20.01 11.84
N PHE A 443 -26.21 -20.89 12.82
CA PHE A 443 -27.44 -21.06 13.61
C PHE A 443 -28.72 -21.31 12.79
N ALA A 444 -28.64 -21.86 11.57
CA ALA A 444 -29.80 -22.09 10.71
C ALA A 444 -30.94 -22.94 11.34
N ASN A 445 -30.63 -23.72 12.38
CA ASN A 445 -31.60 -24.55 13.09
C ASN A 445 -32.39 -23.79 14.17
N ALA A 446 -31.99 -22.58 14.55
CA ALA A 446 -32.69 -21.78 15.54
C ALA A 446 -34.00 -21.23 14.93
N ARG A 447 -35.13 -21.50 15.58
CA ARG A 447 -36.48 -21.12 15.10
C ARG A 447 -36.91 -19.74 15.60
N SER A 448 -36.21 -19.18 16.59
CA SER A 448 -36.49 -17.85 17.15
C SER A 448 -35.21 -17.17 17.62
N LEU A 449 -35.25 -15.85 17.78
CA LEU A 449 -34.17 -15.06 18.37
C LEU A 449 -33.82 -15.56 19.78
N LEU A 450 -34.82 -15.86 20.60
CA LEU A 450 -34.61 -16.36 21.97
C LEU A 450 -33.86 -17.71 21.96
N GLU A 451 -34.25 -18.62 21.07
CA GLU A 451 -33.56 -19.90 20.91
C GLU A 451 -32.12 -19.72 20.42
N MET A 452 -31.87 -18.78 19.50
CA MET A 452 -30.53 -18.44 19.04
C MET A 452 -29.65 -17.89 20.17
N VAL A 453 -30.16 -16.96 20.97
CA VAL A 453 -29.45 -16.41 22.14
C VAL A 453 -29.14 -17.53 23.13
N GLN A 454 -30.11 -18.38 23.46
CA GLN A 454 -29.89 -19.53 24.35
C GLN A 454 -28.87 -20.53 23.80
N LEU A 455 -28.82 -20.75 22.48
CA LEU A 455 -27.82 -21.61 21.85
C LEU A 455 -26.43 -21.00 21.93
N ILE A 456 -26.30 -19.72 21.64
CA ILE A 456 -25.05 -18.96 21.73
C ILE A 456 -24.52 -18.98 23.18
N ASP A 457 -25.37 -18.72 24.16
CA ASP A 457 -24.98 -18.69 25.58
C ASP A 457 -24.55 -20.08 26.08
N ARG A 458 -25.19 -21.15 25.61
CA ARG A 458 -24.90 -22.52 26.08
C ARG A 458 -23.75 -23.20 25.35
N ARG A 459 -23.59 -22.94 24.05
CA ARG A 459 -22.69 -23.70 23.16
C ARG A 459 -21.68 -22.83 22.41
N GLY A 460 -21.82 -21.50 22.46
CA GLY A 460 -21.02 -20.58 21.67
C GLY A 460 -21.35 -20.63 20.18
N ALA A 461 -20.36 -20.25 19.36
CA ALA A 461 -20.48 -20.30 17.90
C ALA A 461 -20.58 -21.76 17.39
N PRO A 462 -21.23 -22.02 16.23
CA PRO A 462 -21.37 -23.36 15.70
C PRO A 462 -20.00 -23.99 15.39
N ALA A 463 -19.79 -25.26 15.71
CA ALA A 463 -18.52 -25.93 15.43
C ALA A 463 -18.36 -26.25 13.94
N LEU A 464 -17.12 -26.12 13.44
CA LEU A 464 -16.74 -26.64 12.12
C LEU A 464 -16.56 -28.15 12.15
N SER A 465 -16.76 -28.83 11.01
CA SER A 465 -16.59 -30.28 10.88
C SER A 465 -15.15 -30.72 11.19
N ASP A 466 -14.98 -31.87 11.83
CA ASP A 466 -13.66 -32.47 12.11
C ASP A 466 -12.90 -32.92 10.85
N GLY A 467 -13.56 -32.98 9.69
CA GLY A 467 -12.92 -33.25 8.40
C GLY A 467 -12.12 -32.05 7.85
N LEU A 468 -12.22 -30.86 8.46
CA LEU A 468 -11.48 -29.67 8.09
C LEU A 468 -10.16 -29.55 8.87
N SER A 469 -9.20 -28.84 8.29
CA SER A 469 -7.85 -28.67 8.85
C SER A 469 -7.90 -28.06 10.25
N ALA A 470 -6.94 -28.46 11.09
CA ALA A 470 -6.82 -27.90 12.44
C ALA A 470 -6.59 -26.38 12.40
N GLU A 471 -5.89 -25.90 11.37
CA GLU A 471 -5.60 -24.47 11.17
C GLU A 471 -6.83 -23.67 10.80
N LEU A 472 -7.73 -24.19 9.95
CA LEU A 472 -9.01 -23.53 9.64
C LEU A 472 -9.91 -23.51 10.89
N ARG A 473 -9.95 -24.60 11.65
CA ARG A 473 -10.71 -24.68 12.90
C ARG A 473 -10.20 -23.71 13.96
N ASP A 474 -8.88 -23.61 14.16
CA ASP A 474 -8.28 -22.64 15.08
C ASP A 474 -8.54 -21.21 14.57
N PHE A 475 -8.33 -20.91 13.29
CA PHE A 475 -8.60 -19.59 12.70
C PHE A 475 -10.04 -19.12 12.93
N TYR A 476 -11.00 -20.01 12.68
CA TYR A 476 -12.41 -19.77 12.93
C TYR A 476 -12.67 -19.48 14.42
N SER A 477 -12.11 -20.30 15.32
CA SER A 477 -12.29 -20.10 16.77
C SER A 477 -11.74 -18.75 17.26
N ARG A 478 -10.64 -18.25 16.68
CA ARG A 478 -10.06 -16.93 16.98
C ARG A 478 -10.95 -15.78 16.52
N CYS A 479 -11.77 -15.99 15.49
CA CYS A 479 -12.77 -15.02 15.03
C CYS A 479 -14.02 -15.04 15.90
N THR A 480 -14.47 -16.22 16.33
CA THR A 480 -15.75 -16.42 17.03
C THR A 480 -15.59 -16.69 18.53
N ASP A 481 -14.59 -16.08 19.18
CA ASP A 481 -14.46 -16.14 20.63
C ASP A 481 -15.65 -15.43 21.29
N MET A 482 -16.21 -16.04 22.33
CA MET A 482 -17.36 -15.49 23.07
C MET A 482 -16.99 -14.19 23.78
N ASP A 483 -15.78 -14.09 24.32
CA ASP A 483 -15.29 -12.84 24.88
C ASP A 483 -14.74 -11.95 23.76
N ARG A 484 -15.42 -10.82 23.51
CA ARG A 484 -15.00 -9.83 22.51
C ARG A 484 -13.57 -9.34 22.69
N LYS A 485 -13.04 -9.29 23.92
CA LYS A 485 -11.66 -8.84 24.19
C LYS A 485 -10.62 -9.90 23.85
N SER A 486 -11.04 -11.17 23.82
CA SER A 486 -10.18 -12.31 23.49
C SER A 486 -10.15 -12.61 21.98
N ARG A 487 -11.12 -12.08 21.21
CA ARG A 487 -11.10 -12.14 19.74
C ARG A 487 -9.84 -11.50 19.19
N LYS A 488 -9.20 -12.21 18.24
CA LYS A 488 -7.99 -11.73 17.59
C LYS A 488 -8.30 -10.54 16.69
N SER A 489 -7.42 -9.54 16.71
CA SER A 489 -7.48 -8.42 15.79
C SER A 489 -7.27 -8.89 14.34
N VAL A 490 -7.75 -8.13 13.36
CA VAL A 490 -7.56 -8.46 11.94
C VAL A 490 -6.08 -8.66 11.58
N GLN A 491 -5.18 -7.86 12.20
CA GLN A 491 -3.74 -7.99 11.99
C GLN A 491 -3.23 -9.34 12.48
N GLU A 492 -3.61 -9.75 13.70
CA GLU A 492 -3.24 -11.06 14.25
C GLU A 492 -3.85 -12.22 13.43
N LEU A 493 -5.07 -12.04 12.90
CA LEU A 493 -5.72 -13.03 12.03
C LEU A 493 -4.98 -13.19 10.70
N LEU A 494 -4.50 -12.10 10.08
CA LEU A 494 -3.64 -12.18 8.89
C LEU A 494 -2.29 -12.87 9.17
N ASP A 495 -1.88 -12.89 10.44
CA ASP A 495 -0.69 -13.56 10.94
C ASP A 495 -0.91 -15.03 11.33
N HIS A 496 -2.14 -15.54 11.18
CA HIS A 496 -2.53 -16.88 11.56
C HIS A 496 -1.98 -17.97 10.61
N GLU A 497 -1.66 -19.16 11.16
CA GLU A 497 -1.10 -20.30 10.42
C GLU A 497 -1.96 -20.75 9.23
N PHE A 498 -3.28 -20.53 9.31
CA PHE A 498 -4.23 -20.80 8.23
C PHE A 498 -3.83 -20.12 6.91
N PHE A 499 -3.22 -18.93 6.93
CA PHE A 499 -2.73 -18.23 5.74
C PHE A 499 -1.28 -18.58 5.36
N ILE A 500 -0.54 -19.26 6.25
CA ILE A 500 0.89 -19.54 6.09
C ILE A 500 1.13 -20.88 5.40
N VAL A 501 0.21 -21.84 5.56
CA VAL A 501 0.37 -23.22 5.10
C VAL A 501 -0.67 -23.54 4.03
N SER A 502 -0.28 -23.47 2.76
CA SER A 502 -0.84 -24.41 1.78
C SER A 502 0.12 -25.59 1.74
N PRO A 503 -0.30 -26.80 2.13
CA PRO A 503 0.53 -27.99 1.94
C PRO A 503 0.87 -28.11 0.45
N VAL A 504 2.16 -28.12 0.13
CA VAL A 504 2.63 -28.28 -1.26
C VAL A 504 2.38 -29.72 -1.73
N PHE A 505 2.20 -30.64 -0.78
CA PHE A 505 1.74 -32.03 -0.95
C PHE A 505 0.62 -32.33 0.06
N ARG A 506 -0.21 -33.36 -0.16
CA ARG A 506 -1.15 -33.92 0.82
C ARG A 506 -0.42 -34.88 1.76
N ASP A 507 0.20 -35.91 1.19
CA ASP A 507 0.77 -37.05 1.90
C ASP A 507 2.17 -37.44 1.40
N SER A 508 2.52 -37.15 0.14
CA SER A 508 3.78 -37.64 -0.46
C SER A 508 4.40 -36.73 -1.53
N TRP A 509 5.68 -36.97 -1.81
CA TRP A 509 6.42 -36.39 -2.93
C TRP A 509 7.39 -37.42 -3.51
N ASP A 510 7.58 -37.35 -4.82
CA ASP A 510 8.47 -38.23 -5.56
C ASP A 510 9.79 -37.53 -5.86
N PHE A 511 10.90 -38.25 -5.65
CA PHE A 511 12.22 -37.82 -6.08
C PHE A 511 12.32 -37.79 -7.61
N VAL A 512 12.79 -36.69 -8.17
CA VAL A 512 13.06 -36.55 -9.61
C VAL A 512 14.55 -36.70 -9.89
N ARG A 513 15.38 -35.86 -9.28
CA ARG A 513 16.83 -35.88 -9.46
C ARG A 513 17.57 -35.17 -8.33
N PHE A 514 18.86 -35.50 -8.20
CA PHE A 514 19.77 -34.77 -7.33
C PHE A 514 20.14 -33.43 -7.97
N VAL A 515 20.10 -32.34 -7.19
CA VAL A 515 20.42 -30.98 -7.66
C VAL A 515 21.81 -30.56 -7.19
N ALA A 516 22.05 -30.60 -5.89
CA ALA A 516 23.31 -30.16 -5.30
C ALA A 516 23.51 -30.71 -3.87
N ARG A 517 24.77 -30.83 -3.45
CA ARG A 517 25.13 -31.09 -2.05
C ARG A 517 25.31 -29.74 -1.36
N GLY A 518 24.46 -29.42 -0.38
CA GLY A 518 24.62 -28.24 0.47
C GLY A 518 25.48 -28.55 1.70
N PHE A 519 25.94 -27.51 2.41
CA PHE A 519 26.77 -27.65 3.63
C PHE A 519 26.05 -28.43 4.75
N PHE A 520 24.73 -28.33 4.83
CA PHE A 520 23.89 -28.94 5.88
C PHE A 520 22.92 -30.01 5.35
N GLY A 521 23.08 -30.46 4.10
CA GLY A 521 22.25 -31.51 3.52
C GLY A 521 22.06 -31.42 2.02
N ASP A 522 21.53 -32.49 1.44
CA ASP A 522 21.32 -32.63 0.00
C ASP A 522 20.08 -31.85 -0.46
N ILE A 523 20.18 -31.26 -1.65
CA ILE A 523 19.08 -30.58 -2.36
C ILE A 523 18.66 -31.47 -3.52
N GLN A 524 17.38 -31.79 -3.57
CA GLN A 524 16.78 -32.67 -4.56
C GLN A 524 15.64 -31.95 -5.28
N GLU A 525 15.45 -32.23 -6.56
CA GLU A 525 14.23 -31.88 -7.29
C GLU A 525 13.19 -32.94 -6.98
N VAL A 526 12.00 -32.50 -6.55
CA VAL A 526 10.89 -33.36 -6.19
C VAL A 526 9.62 -32.90 -6.88
N VAL A 527 8.68 -33.82 -7.08
CA VAL A 527 7.32 -33.52 -7.53
C VAL A 527 6.37 -33.96 -6.43
N THR A 528 5.55 -33.04 -5.93
CA THR A 528 4.56 -33.38 -4.92
C THR A 528 3.36 -34.11 -5.52
N ASP A 529 2.57 -34.79 -4.68
CA ASP A 529 1.29 -35.39 -5.06
C ASP A 529 0.23 -34.39 -5.57
N ARG A 530 0.50 -33.08 -5.46
CA ARG A 530 -0.28 -31.99 -6.07
C ARG A 530 0.28 -31.56 -7.43
N GLY A 531 1.26 -32.27 -7.96
CA GLY A 531 1.93 -31.97 -9.24
C GLY A 531 2.89 -30.78 -9.18
N ILE A 532 3.26 -30.31 -7.99
CA ILE A 532 4.16 -29.15 -7.84
C ILE A 532 5.60 -29.65 -7.90
N ARG A 533 6.32 -29.23 -8.93
CA ARG A 533 7.77 -29.46 -9.05
C ARG A 533 8.53 -28.39 -8.26
N CYS A 534 9.35 -28.83 -7.31
CA CYS A 534 10.08 -27.93 -6.42
C CYS A 534 11.42 -28.51 -5.95
N ALA A 535 12.24 -27.68 -5.29
CA ALA A 535 13.47 -28.12 -4.65
C ALA A 535 13.17 -28.49 -3.18
N ALA A 536 13.63 -29.66 -2.73
CA ALA A 536 13.57 -30.10 -1.35
C ALA A 536 14.99 -30.17 -0.77
N LYS A 537 15.23 -29.46 0.33
CA LYS A 537 16.48 -29.54 1.10
C LYS A 537 16.24 -30.30 2.39
N THR A 538 16.95 -31.40 2.59
CA THR A 538 16.86 -32.24 3.79
C THR A 538 17.91 -31.82 4.80
N LEU A 539 17.51 -31.43 6.00
CA LEU A 539 18.38 -31.07 7.12
C LEU A 539 18.30 -32.15 8.19
N ASN A 540 19.44 -32.81 8.45
CA ASN A 540 19.57 -33.80 9.52
C ASN A 540 20.21 -33.15 10.74
N LEU A 541 19.47 -33.03 11.83
CA LEU A 541 19.93 -32.39 13.06
C LEU A 541 20.86 -33.34 13.83
N PRO A 542 22.02 -32.89 14.34
CA PRO A 542 23.00 -33.73 15.03
C PRO A 542 22.55 -34.02 16.48
N VAL A 543 21.46 -34.77 16.64
CA VAL A 543 20.84 -35.03 17.94
C VAL A 543 21.04 -36.50 18.33
N GLN A 544 21.87 -36.75 19.34
CA GLN A 544 21.87 -38.05 20.02
C GLN A 544 20.59 -38.17 20.85
N LEU A 545 19.64 -38.97 20.33
CA LEU A 545 18.36 -39.30 20.95
C LEU A 545 18.58 -40.38 22.03
N GLY A 546 19.24 -40.00 23.14
CA GLY A 546 19.30 -40.79 24.38
C GLY A 546 18.15 -40.47 25.34
N ASP A 547 18.38 -40.59 26.65
CA ASP A 547 17.37 -40.45 27.72
C ASP A 547 16.63 -39.09 27.79
N GLN A 548 17.07 -38.08 27.03
CA GLN A 548 16.43 -36.75 26.93
C GLN A 548 15.62 -36.54 25.64
N LYS A 549 15.16 -37.61 24.99
CA LYS A 549 14.46 -37.60 23.69
C LYS A 549 13.26 -36.65 23.63
N GLU A 550 12.38 -36.67 24.63
CA GLU A 550 11.16 -35.84 24.63
C GLU A 550 11.47 -34.34 24.71
N THR A 551 12.37 -33.94 25.61
CA THR A 551 12.72 -32.52 25.81
C THR A 551 13.44 -31.93 24.59
N LYS A 552 14.30 -32.72 23.94
CA LYS A 552 14.99 -32.31 22.71
C LYS A 552 14.02 -32.17 21.54
N THR A 553 13.09 -33.12 21.38
CA THR A 553 12.06 -33.08 20.32
C THR A 553 11.17 -31.84 20.45
N LYS A 554 10.66 -31.54 21.65
CA LYS A 554 9.83 -30.34 21.90
C LYS A 554 10.54 -29.02 21.55
N LYS A 555 11.86 -28.94 21.77
CA LYS A 555 12.66 -27.75 21.40
C LYS A 555 12.80 -27.62 19.88
N ILE A 556 13.03 -28.73 19.18
CA ILE A 556 13.11 -28.76 17.71
C ILE A 556 11.77 -28.34 17.11
N ASP A 557 10.66 -28.92 17.58
CA ASP A 557 9.32 -28.59 17.08
C ASP A 557 9.01 -27.11 17.25
N LYS A 558 9.36 -26.52 18.40
CA LYS A 558 9.20 -25.08 18.64
C LYS A 558 10.05 -24.25 17.68
N ALA A 559 11.29 -24.66 17.42
CA ALA A 559 12.18 -23.97 16.50
C ALA A 559 11.67 -24.06 15.06
N VAL A 560 11.29 -25.25 14.58
CA VAL A 560 10.69 -25.47 13.24
C VAL A 560 9.41 -24.66 13.06
N LYS A 561 8.51 -24.66 14.05
CA LYS A 561 7.29 -23.83 14.02
C LYS A 561 7.63 -22.34 13.85
N SER A 562 8.66 -21.85 14.54
CA SER A 562 9.07 -20.45 14.40
C SER A 562 9.61 -20.11 13.00
N GLU A 563 10.20 -21.10 12.31
CA GLU A 563 10.78 -20.95 10.97
C GLU A 563 9.77 -21.10 9.83
N ARG A 564 8.58 -21.66 10.08
CA ARG A 564 7.49 -21.70 9.08
C ARG A 564 7.11 -20.31 8.56
N ASN A 565 7.41 -19.26 9.32
CA ASN A 565 7.27 -17.87 8.88
C ASN A 565 8.07 -17.53 7.61
N LEU A 566 9.14 -18.25 7.30
CA LEU A 566 9.87 -18.08 6.05
C LEU A 566 9.00 -18.36 4.82
N CYS A 567 8.01 -19.27 4.92
CA CYS A 567 7.02 -19.53 3.87
C CYS A 567 6.16 -18.31 3.50
N ARG A 568 6.18 -17.25 4.33
CA ARG A 568 5.47 -15.98 4.11
C ARG A 568 6.27 -14.98 3.29
N LEU A 569 7.59 -15.19 3.14
CA LEU A 569 8.45 -14.25 2.44
C LEU A 569 8.11 -14.23 0.94
N ARG A 570 7.87 -13.03 0.40
CA ARG A 570 7.57 -12.80 -1.01
C ARG A 570 8.39 -11.61 -1.49
N HIS A 571 9.46 -11.90 -2.24
CA HIS A 571 10.34 -10.89 -2.82
C HIS A 571 11.03 -11.45 -4.07
N PRO A 572 11.23 -10.67 -5.14
CA PRO A 572 11.85 -11.15 -6.38
C PRO A 572 13.28 -11.71 -6.18
N ASN A 573 14.04 -11.11 -5.25
CA ASN A 573 15.44 -11.48 -4.97
C ASN A 573 15.63 -12.43 -3.76
N ILE A 574 14.56 -13.13 -3.35
CA ILE A 574 14.59 -14.14 -2.29
C ILE A 574 13.97 -15.42 -2.85
N VAL A 575 14.52 -16.58 -2.48
CA VAL A 575 13.92 -17.87 -2.81
C VAL A 575 12.55 -18.01 -2.15
N ARG A 576 11.56 -18.43 -2.93
CA ARG A 576 10.22 -18.70 -2.42
C ARG A 576 10.23 -20.01 -1.63
N PHE A 577 10.12 -19.90 -0.31
CA PHE A 577 9.79 -21.03 0.56
C PHE A 577 8.33 -21.44 0.33
N LEU A 578 8.14 -22.71 -0.02
CA LEU A 578 6.83 -23.29 -0.30
C LEU A 578 6.27 -23.99 0.94
N HIS A 579 7.10 -24.78 1.63
CA HIS A 579 6.70 -25.52 2.83
C HIS A 579 7.91 -25.93 3.69
N ILE A 580 7.72 -26.13 4.99
CA ILE A 580 8.73 -26.73 5.88
C ILE A 580 8.06 -27.89 6.61
N ALA A 581 8.46 -29.11 6.24
CA ALA A 581 8.01 -30.35 6.83
C ALA A 581 9.02 -30.85 7.87
N GLN A 582 8.54 -31.62 8.83
CA GLN A 582 9.35 -32.32 9.82
C GLN A 582 8.83 -33.75 9.91
N PRO A 583 9.19 -34.63 8.95
CA PRO A 583 8.68 -36.01 8.92
C PRO A 583 9.15 -36.83 10.13
N GLU A 584 10.32 -36.49 10.67
CA GLU A 584 10.89 -37.14 11.86
C GLU A 584 11.44 -36.08 12.83
N PRO A 585 11.53 -36.38 14.14
CA PRO A 585 12.00 -35.41 15.15
C PRO A 585 13.34 -34.72 14.83
N ALA A 586 14.29 -35.42 14.21
CA ALA A 586 15.61 -34.91 13.89
C ALA A 586 15.79 -34.53 12.40
N THR A 587 14.73 -34.60 11.60
CA THR A 587 14.80 -34.41 10.15
C THR A 587 13.84 -33.29 9.74
N VAL A 588 14.37 -32.23 9.13
CA VAL A 588 13.57 -31.09 8.62
C VAL A 588 13.74 -31.00 7.12
N ILE A 589 12.64 -30.97 6.38
CA ILE A 589 12.65 -30.85 4.92
C ILE A 589 12.07 -29.50 4.52
N VAL A 590 12.86 -28.71 3.80
CA VAL A 590 12.48 -27.38 3.33
C VAL A 590 12.20 -27.44 1.84
N PHE A 591 10.93 -27.22 1.47
CA PHE A 591 10.47 -27.13 0.09
C PHE A 591 10.53 -25.68 -0.38
N MET A 592 11.17 -25.46 -1.52
CA MET A 592 11.45 -24.14 -2.10
C MET A 592 11.21 -24.17 -3.60
N GLU A 593 10.99 -23.01 -4.22
CA GLU A 593 10.98 -22.93 -5.69
C GLU A 593 12.27 -23.53 -6.27
N LEU A 594 12.11 -24.24 -7.39
CA LEU A 594 13.25 -24.72 -8.15
C LEU A 594 13.88 -23.53 -8.89
N LEU A 595 15.17 -23.30 -8.67
CA LEU A 595 15.90 -22.19 -9.29
C LEU A 595 16.76 -22.69 -10.45
N ASP A 596 16.50 -22.14 -11.64
CA ASP A 596 17.33 -22.36 -12.80
C ASP A 596 18.46 -21.32 -12.79
N GLY A 597 19.69 -21.75 -12.51
CA GLY A 597 20.83 -20.86 -12.35
C GLY A 597 22.08 -21.52 -11.78
N ARG A 598 23.07 -20.69 -11.42
CA ARG A 598 24.29 -21.13 -10.71
C ARG A 598 24.58 -20.19 -9.54
N SER A 599 25.33 -20.66 -8.54
CA SER A 599 25.75 -19.78 -7.46
C SER A 599 26.60 -18.61 -7.98
N LEU A 600 26.52 -17.47 -7.32
CA LEU A 600 27.31 -16.29 -7.62
C LEU A 600 28.80 -16.60 -7.51
N GLU A 601 29.20 -17.49 -6.60
CA GLU A 601 30.57 -18.00 -6.52
C GLU A 601 31.02 -18.69 -7.81
N ARG A 602 30.19 -19.58 -8.38
CA ARG A 602 30.44 -20.19 -9.70
C ARG A 602 30.31 -19.21 -10.86
N PHE A 603 29.56 -18.13 -10.68
CA PHE A 603 29.47 -17.06 -11.67
C PHE A 603 30.75 -16.22 -11.70
N ILE A 604 31.32 -15.93 -10.53
CA ILE A 604 32.59 -15.20 -10.38
C ILE A 604 33.76 -16.04 -10.90
N ASP A 605 33.80 -17.35 -10.61
CA ASP A 605 34.82 -18.29 -11.12
C ASP A 605 36.26 -17.78 -10.99
N ASN A 606 36.59 -17.25 -9.81
CA ASN A 606 37.88 -16.63 -9.49
C ASN A 606 38.27 -15.43 -10.38
N LYS A 607 37.32 -14.83 -11.11
CA LYS A 607 37.52 -13.66 -11.97
C LYS A 607 36.75 -12.45 -11.43
N PRO A 608 37.43 -11.31 -11.22
CA PRO A 608 36.76 -10.07 -10.84
C PRO A 608 35.64 -9.69 -11.81
N LEU A 609 34.48 -9.30 -11.29
CA LEU A 609 33.38 -8.79 -12.09
C LEU A 609 33.60 -7.30 -12.44
N GLU A 610 32.97 -6.86 -13.53
CA GLU A 610 32.92 -5.45 -13.89
C GLU A 610 31.99 -4.67 -12.93
N GLU A 611 32.34 -3.43 -12.61
CA GLU A 611 31.58 -2.64 -11.64
C GLU A 611 30.08 -2.45 -11.95
N PRO A 612 29.64 -2.29 -13.22
CA PRO A 612 28.22 -2.28 -13.53
C PRO A 612 27.50 -3.54 -13.06
N LYS A 613 28.17 -4.70 -13.17
CA LYS A 613 27.62 -5.98 -12.74
C LYS A 613 27.62 -6.14 -11.24
N ILE A 614 28.68 -5.70 -10.57
CA ILE A 614 28.77 -5.63 -9.10
C ILE A 614 27.64 -4.76 -8.57
N ARG A 615 27.41 -3.59 -9.17
CA ARG A 615 26.35 -2.65 -8.79
C ARG A 615 24.97 -3.26 -8.92
N ASP A 616 24.66 -3.86 -10.06
CA ASP A 616 23.37 -4.52 -10.34
C ASP A 616 23.07 -5.62 -9.30
N PHE A 617 24.03 -6.51 -9.05
CA PHE A 617 23.86 -7.57 -8.06
C PHE A 617 23.80 -7.04 -6.62
N SER A 618 24.63 -6.06 -6.27
CA SER A 618 24.60 -5.42 -4.94
C SER A 618 23.27 -4.71 -4.67
N GLU A 619 22.69 -4.05 -5.68
CA GLU A 619 21.39 -3.39 -5.57
C GLU A 619 20.28 -4.40 -5.24
N GLN A 620 20.26 -5.52 -5.97
CA GLN A 620 19.28 -6.59 -5.79
C GLN A 620 19.42 -7.29 -4.42
N ILE A 621 20.66 -7.53 -3.97
CA ILE A 621 20.93 -8.10 -2.64
C ILE A 621 20.52 -7.11 -1.55
N CYS A 622 20.89 -5.83 -1.68
CA CYS A 622 20.52 -4.79 -0.72
C CYS A 622 19.00 -4.63 -0.60
N ARG A 623 18.27 -4.71 -1.72
CA ARG A 623 16.79 -4.69 -1.74
C ARG A 623 16.19 -5.88 -0.99
N ALA A 624 16.77 -7.06 -1.15
CA ALA A 624 16.36 -8.24 -0.40
C ALA A 624 16.60 -8.07 1.12
N LEU A 625 17.76 -7.56 1.52
CA LEU A 625 18.08 -7.32 2.93
C LEU A 625 17.18 -6.26 3.56
N LEU A 626 16.88 -5.19 2.83
CA LEU A 626 15.91 -4.17 3.25
C LEU A 626 14.55 -4.81 3.56
N TYR A 627 14.05 -5.67 2.66
CA TYR A 627 12.79 -6.38 2.85
C TYR A 627 12.81 -7.28 4.11
N LEU A 628 13.89 -8.03 4.33
CA LEU A 628 14.04 -8.95 5.46
C LEU A 628 14.17 -8.23 6.80
N HIS A 629 15.03 -7.21 6.85
CA HIS A 629 15.30 -6.44 8.06
C HIS A 629 14.13 -5.56 8.47
N SER A 630 13.21 -5.22 7.54
CA SER A 630 11.99 -4.47 7.82
C SER A 630 10.82 -5.33 8.33
N ARG A 631 10.95 -6.66 8.39
CA ARG A 631 9.91 -7.54 8.95
C ARG A 631 9.78 -7.32 10.46
N GLN A 632 8.64 -7.70 11.03
CA GLN A 632 8.41 -7.70 12.48
C GLN A 632 7.99 -9.11 12.95
N PRO A 633 8.84 -9.81 13.73
CA PRO A 633 10.23 -9.47 14.02
C PRO A 633 11.13 -9.50 12.77
N PRO A 634 12.27 -8.78 12.75
CA PRO A 634 13.19 -8.79 11.62
C PRO A 634 13.72 -10.20 11.32
N VAL A 635 13.81 -10.53 10.04
CA VAL A 635 14.41 -11.79 9.58
C VAL A 635 15.88 -11.55 9.33
N ILE A 636 16.74 -12.29 10.04
CA ILE A 636 18.20 -12.26 9.87
C ILE A 636 18.60 -13.48 9.05
N HIS A 637 19.38 -13.28 7.98
CA HIS A 637 19.76 -14.33 7.04
C HIS A 637 20.84 -15.26 7.60
N ARG A 638 21.79 -14.73 8.37
CA ARG A 638 22.85 -15.47 9.12
C ARG A 638 23.94 -16.15 8.27
N ASP A 639 23.71 -16.39 6.98
CA ASP A 639 24.69 -17.06 6.11
C ASP A 639 24.76 -16.46 4.69
N ILE A 640 24.88 -15.13 4.61
CA ILE A 640 25.05 -14.43 3.33
C ILE A 640 26.48 -14.67 2.82
N ASN A 641 26.59 -15.24 1.63
CA ASN A 641 27.86 -15.43 0.91
C ASN A 641 27.55 -15.70 -0.58
N CYS A 642 28.56 -15.69 -1.44
CA CYS A 642 28.36 -15.91 -2.87
C CYS A 642 27.94 -17.35 -3.25
N SER A 643 28.09 -18.36 -2.38
CA SER A 643 27.56 -19.70 -2.65
C SER A 643 26.05 -19.80 -2.38
N ASN A 644 25.53 -18.97 -1.47
CA ASN A 644 24.11 -18.83 -1.11
C ASN A 644 23.38 -17.70 -1.86
N ILE A 645 23.98 -17.17 -2.92
CA ILE A 645 23.32 -16.26 -3.87
C ILE A 645 23.25 -16.98 -5.21
N ILE A 646 22.05 -17.21 -5.75
CA ILE A 646 21.87 -17.81 -7.07
C ILE A 646 21.74 -16.69 -8.11
N VAL A 647 22.59 -16.74 -9.13
CA VAL A 647 22.42 -15.99 -10.37
C VAL A 647 21.49 -16.81 -11.27
N CYS A 648 20.33 -16.25 -11.59
CA CYS A 648 19.31 -16.88 -12.43
C CYS A 648 19.84 -17.13 -13.85
N ALA A 649 19.17 -18.00 -14.61
CA ALA A 649 19.57 -18.38 -15.97
C ALA A 649 19.71 -17.19 -16.94
N ASP A 650 18.98 -16.09 -16.70
CA ASP A 650 19.10 -14.83 -17.46
C ASP A 650 20.41 -14.07 -17.19
N ASN A 651 21.21 -14.50 -16.22
CA ASN A 651 22.41 -13.84 -15.71
C ASN A 651 22.16 -12.40 -15.21
N THR A 652 20.92 -11.94 -15.08
CA THR A 652 20.58 -10.58 -14.65
C THR A 652 20.00 -10.56 -13.25
N ARG A 653 19.23 -11.57 -12.86
CA ARG A 653 18.59 -11.62 -11.55
C ARG A 653 19.38 -12.47 -10.55
N VAL A 654 19.45 -11.98 -9.32
CA VAL A 654 19.99 -12.75 -8.18
C VAL A 654 18.91 -13.06 -7.16
N LYS A 655 19.01 -14.24 -6.53
CA LYS A 655 18.14 -14.67 -5.43
C LYS A 655 18.96 -15.18 -4.26
N LEU A 656 18.67 -14.66 -3.08
CA LEU A 656 19.18 -15.20 -1.83
C LEU A 656 18.51 -16.54 -1.52
N ILE A 657 19.34 -17.54 -1.25
CA ILE A 657 18.93 -18.87 -0.78
C ILE A 657 19.50 -19.12 0.62
N ASP A 658 18.96 -20.11 1.31
CA ASP A 658 19.54 -20.67 2.55
C ASP A 658 19.74 -19.69 3.72
N PHE A 659 18.67 -19.47 4.47
CA PHE A 659 18.56 -18.44 5.53
C PHE A 659 19.19 -18.88 6.88
N GLY A 660 20.28 -19.65 6.81
CA GLY A 660 20.96 -20.18 8.01
C GLY A 660 20.01 -20.99 8.91
N LEU A 661 19.01 -21.65 8.33
CA LEU A 661 18.00 -22.43 9.04
C LEU A 661 18.63 -23.51 9.90
N SER A 662 19.61 -24.21 9.35
CA SER A 662 20.43 -25.20 10.05
C SER A 662 21.16 -24.59 11.25
N ILE A 663 21.79 -23.42 11.08
CA ILE A 663 22.52 -22.72 12.15
C ILE A 663 21.57 -22.41 13.31
N LYS A 664 20.36 -21.89 13.03
CA LYS A 664 19.37 -21.55 14.06
C LYS A 664 18.82 -22.79 14.76
N LEU A 665 18.51 -23.84 14.00
CA LEU A 665 18.01 -25.10 14.56
C LEU A 665 19.08 -25.78 15.43
N GLU A 666 20.34 -25.81 15.01
CA GLU A 666 21.44 -26.35 15.80
C GLU A 666 21.70 -25.55 17.08
N GLN A 667 21.70 -24.21 17.03
CA GLN A 667 21.85 -23.35 18.21
C GLN A 667 20.75 -23.64 19.25
N SER A 668 19.52 -23.86 18.79
CA SER A 668 18.37 -24.16 19.64
C SER A 668 18.51 -25.51 20.38
N VAL A 669 19.30 -26.43 19.84
CA VAL A 669 19.50 -27.79 20.38
C VAL A 669 20.80 -27.92 21.21
N SER A 670 21.82 -27.10 20.93
CA SER A 670 23.20 -27.30 21.41
C SER A 670 23.58 -26.58 22.72
N HIS A 671 22.64 -26.02 23.48
CA HIS A 671 22.88 -25.19 24.69
C HIS A 671 23.56 -25.89 25.91
N MET A 672 24.23 -27.04 25.77
CA MET A 672 24.77 -27.82 26.92
C MET A 672 26.29 -28.00 26.99
N SER A 673 27.11 -27.26 26.24
CA SER A 673 28.57 -27.26 26.49
C SER A 673 29.18 -25.89 26.16
N ALA A 674 29.39 -25.07 27.18
CA ALA A 674 29.99 -23.74 27.06
C ALA A 674 31.51 -23.75 26.72
N SER A 675 32.13 -24.92 26.56
CA SER A 675 33.59 -25.04 26.38
C SER A 675 34.07 -25.30 24.95
N THR A 676 33.19 -25.48 23.95
CA THR A 676 33.60 -25.63 22.54
C THR A 676 32.51 -25.13 21.56
N GLN A 677 32.08 -23.88 21.70
CA GLN A 677 31.29 -23.24 20.64
C GLN A 677 32.23 -22.73 19.55
N SER A 678 32.56 -23.56 18.56
CA SER A 678 33.14 -23.05 17.32
C SER A 678 32.06 -22.26 16.55
N PRO A 679 32.34 -21.03 16.12
CA PRO A 679 31.46 -20.27 15.24
C PRO A 679 31.15 -21.08 13.96
N LYS A 680 29.87 -21.26 13.64
CA LYS A 680 29.39 -22.05 12.50
C LYS A 680 28.86 -21.15 11.38
N GLY A 681 29.34 -21.36 10.15
CA GLY A 681 29.05 -20.58 8.94
C GLY A 681 30.29 -20.53 8.04
N THR A 682 30.23 -19.86 6.90
CA THR A 682 31.42 -19.71 6.03
C THR A 682 32.38 -18.70 6.67
N LEU A 683 33.45 -19.19 7.32
CA LEU A 683 34.40 -18.41 8.14
C LEU A 683 34.82 -17.08 7.51
N ASN A 684 35.06 -17.07 6.21
CA ASN A 684 35.55 -15.92 5.45
C ASN A 684 34.55 -14.74 5.40
N PHE A 685 33.27 -14.97 5.71
CA PHE A 685 32.19 -13.98 5.64
C PHE A 685 31.67 -13.58 7.03
N MET A 686 32.23 -14.17 8.10
CA MET A 686 31.77 -13.90 9.47
C MET A 686 32.17 -12.50 9.94
N ALA A 687 31.24 -11.84 10.62
CA ALA A 687 31.46 -10.53 11.22
C ALA A 687 32.35 -10.62 12.48
N PRO A 688 33.14 -9.57 12.80
CA PRO A 688 34.05 -9.55 13.94
C PRO A 688 33.41 -9.96 15.28
N GLU A 689 32.17 -9.51 15.52
CA GLU A 689 31.41 -9.79 16.74
C GLU A 689 31.00 -11.26 16.88
N LEU A 690 30.97 -12.03 15.78
CA LEU A 690 30.67 -13.46 15.81
C LEU A 690 31.92 -14.32 16.06
N LEU A 691 33.12 -13.72 15.96
CA LEU A 691 34.41 -14.37 16.10
C LEU A 691 35.05 -14.18 17.50
N GLY A 692 34.32 -13.59 18.45
CA GLY A 692 34.82 -13.35 19.82
C GLY A 692 35.80 -12.17 19.93
N ALA A 693 35.78 -11.22 18.98
CA ALA A 693 36.65 -10.05 18.96
C ALA A 693 36.08 -8.82 19.74
N GLY A 694 35.03 -9.01 20.55
CA GLY A 694 34.39 -7.98 21.39
C GLY A 694 33.66 -8.59 22.60
N GLU A 695 33.38 -7.76 23.62
CA GLU A 695 32.94 -8.12 24.98
C GLU A 695 31.96 -9.30 25.11
N SER A 696 32.20 -10.08 26.18
CA SER A 696 31.57 -11.24 26.84
C SER A 696 30.09 -11.63 26.65
N ASP A 697 29.39 -11.17 25.61
CA ASP A 697 28.02 -11.58 25.32
C ASP A 697 27.95 -12.69 24.26
N SER A 698 27.01 -13.60 24.44
CA SER A 698 26.75 -14.75 23.55
C SER A 698 26.72 -14.38 22.06
N VAL A 699 27.32 -15.21 21.20
CA VAL A 699 27.33 -15.07 19.73
C VAL A 699 25.90 -14.88 19.19
N GLN A 700 25.53 -13.65 18.86
CA GLN A 700 24.19 -13.31 18.38
C GLN A 700 24.25 -12.67 16.99
N TYR A 701 23.67 -13.37 16.01
CA TYR A 701 23.45 -12.85 14.67
C TYR A 701 22.49 -11.65 14.69
N SER A 702 22.85 -10.60 13.98
CA SER A 702 22.11 -9.34 13.91
C SER A 702 22.00 -8.80 12.48
N ARG A 703 21.23 -7.73 12.28
CA ARG A 703 21.10 -7.06 10.98
C ARG A 703 22.46 -6.61 10.47
N GLU A 704 23.28 -6.10 11.38
CA GLU A 704 24.62 -5.58 11.12
C GLU A 704 25.60 -6.70 10.74
N SER A 705 25.41 -7.92 11.25
CA SER A 705 26.20 -9.08 10.84
C SER A 705 25.87 -9.53 9.41
N ASP A 706 24.61 -9.44 8.98
CA ASP A 706 24.21 -9.66 7.58
C ASP A 706 24.84 -8.61 6.65
N ILE A 707 24.91 -7.34 7.09
CA ILE A 707 25.53 -6.26 6.32
C ILE A 707 27.04 -6.50 6.11
N TRP A 708 27.75 -6.96 7.14
CA TRP A 708 29.16 -7.34 7.00
C TRP A 708 29.33 -8.46 5.95
N ALA A 709 28.54 -9.53 6.07
CA ALA A 709 28.59 -10.68 5.17
C ALA A 709 28.23 -10.28 3.71
N PHE A 710 27.31 -9.32 3.54
CA PHE A 710 27.05 -8.68 2.26
C PHE A 710 28.28 -7.93 1.73
N GLY A 711 28.95 -7.11 2.56
CA GLY A 711 30.21 -6.44 2.19
C GLY A 711 31.31 -7.42 1.76
N CYS A 712 31.46 -8.54 2.46
CA CYS A 712 32.35 -9.64 2.07
C CYS A 712 31.99 -10.24 0.69
N SER A 713 30.70 -10.32 0.36
CA SER A 713 30.24 -10.77 -0.97
C SER A 713 30.56 -9.73 -2.05
N VAL A 714 30.46 -8.43 -1.75
CA VAL A 714 30.89 -7.35 -2.64
C VAL A 714 32.39 -7.44 -2.92
N PHE A 715 33.20 -7.69 -1.88
CA PHE A 715 34.63 -7.92 -2.03
C PHE A 715 34.94 -9.11 -2.95
N GLN A 716 34.23 -10.24 -2.80
CA GLN A 716 34.45 -11.41 -3.67
C GLN A 716 34.07 -11.10 -5.13
N MET A 717 32.98 -10.38 -5.36
CA MET A 717 32.62 -9.92 -6.71
C MET A 717 33.69 -8.99 -7.30
N ALA A 718 34.30 -8.12 -6.48
CA ALA A 718 35.29 -7.15 -6.94
C ALA A 718 36.70 -7.72 -7.09
N SER A 719 37.07 -8.76 -6.35
CA SER A 719 38.43 -9.34 -6.36
C SER A 719 38.52 -10.68 -7.09
N GLY A 720 37.38 -11.33 -7.34
CA GLY A 720 37.33 -12.72 -7.80
C GLY A 720 37.63 -13.73 -6.68
N ALA A 721 38.30 -13.34 -5.61
CA ALA A 721 38.75 -14.22 -4.55
C ALA A 721 37.88 -14.11 -3.29
N ARG A 722 37.76 -15.21 -2.54
CA ARG A 722 37.10 -15.16 -1.23
C ARG A 722 37.83 -14.18 -0.30
N PRO A 723 37.10 -13.45 0.56
CA PRO A 723 37.72 -12.68 1.63
C PRO A 723 38.60 -13.59 2.51
N PHE A 724 39.73 -13.07 2.99
CA PHE A 724 40.67 -13.79 3.84
C PHE A 724 41.13 -15.17 3.29
N ARG A 725 41.21 -15.36 1.97
CA ARG A 725 41.55 -16.66 1.35
C ARG A 725 42.83 -17.33 1.89
N ASP A 726 43.79 -16.53 2.37
CA ASP A 726 45.07 -17.04 2.86
C ASP A 726 45.04 -17.39 4.36
N ALA A 727 43.90 -17.24 5.04
CA ALA A 727 43.72 -17.66 6.43
C ALA A 727 43.28 -19.13 6.48
N GLN A 728 43.99 -19.96 7.26
CA GLN A 728 43.74 -21.40 7.33
C GLN A 728 42.72 -21.80 8.41
N ASP A 729 42.50 -20.93 9.39
CA ASP A 729 41.62 -21.20 10.52
C ASP A 729 40.93 -19.91 11.02
N ILE A 730 39.98 -20.10 11.93
CA ILE A 730 39.16 -19.02 12.48
C ILE A 730 39.96 -18.01 13.31
N ASN A 731 41.04 -18.45 13.98
CA ASN A 731 41.87 -17.56 14.80
C ASN A 731 42.67 -16.62 13.89
N GLN A 732 43.20 -17.13 12.78
CA GLN A 732 43.87 -16.31 11.77
C GLN A 732 42.93 -15.29 11.13
N VAL A 733 41.67 -15.65 10.86
CA VAL A 733 40.66 -14.69 10.38
C VAL A 733 40.38 -13.63 11.44
N ALA A 734 40.16 -14.05 12.70
CA ALA A 734 39.89 -13.14 13.81
C ALA A 734 41.06 -12.18 14.08
N ASP A 735 42.30 -12.66 14.05
CA ASP A 735 43.50 -11.85 14.24
C ASP A 735 43.69 -10.83 13.10
N ARG A 736 43.44 -11.24 11.85
CA ARG A 736 43.49 -10.31 10.70
C ARG A 736 42.44 -9.22 10.80
N ILE A 737 41.20 -9.58 11.15
CA ILE A 737 40.12 -8.60 11.36
C ILE A 737 40.47 -7.65 12.52
N ARG A 738 41.09 -8.17 13.59
CA ARG A 738 41.51 -7.37 14.74
C ARG A 738 42.61 -6.38 14.38
N ASN A 739 43.62 -6.81 13.63
CA ASN A 739 44.82 -6.02 13.35
C ASN A 739 44.67 -5.10 12.13
N SER A 740 43.94 -5.54 11.10
CA SER A 740 43.91 -4.88 9.79
C SER A 740 42.50 -4.59 9.28
N GLY A 741 41.46 -5.09 9.94
CA GLY A 741 40.07 -4.92 9.49
C GLY A 741 39.70 -5.83 8.32
N ALA A 742 38.70 -5.41 7.54
CA ALA A 742 38.28 -6.14 6.35
C ALA A 742 39.32 -6.02 5.21
N PRO A 743 39.37 -6.98 4.25
CA PRO A 743 40.36 -6.95 3.17
C PRO A 743 40.22 -5.69 2.31
N ALA A 744 41.32 -5.05 1.97
CA ALA A 744 41.30 -3.88 1.09
C ALA A 744 40.80 -4.23 -0.31
N MET A 745 39.96 -3.37 -0.90
CA MET A 745 39.47 -3.54 -2.26
C MET A 745 40.62 -3.52 -3.27
N PRO A 746 40.54 -4.28 -4.39
CA PRO A 746 41.58 -4.26 -5.42
C PRO A 746 41.77 -2.86 -6.03
N ASP A 747 42.99 -2.59 -6.47
CA ASP A 747 43.33 -1.34 -7.17
C ASP A 747 42.48 -1.16 -8.45
N GLY A 748 42.18 0.10 -8.79
CA GLY A 748 41.42 0.45 -9.99
C GLY A 748 39.90 0.42 -9.85
N ARG A 749 39.37 0.19 -8.64
CA ARG A 749 37.94 0.32 -8.34
C ARG A 749 37.54 1.76 -8.04
N SER A 750 36.32 2.15 -8.41
CA SER A 750 35.79 3.52 -8.20
C SER A 750 35.75 3.89 -6.73
N ALA A 751 35.92 5.18 -6.44
CA ALA A 751 35.83 5.71 -5.09
C ALA A 751 34.47 5.38 -4.47
N GLU A 752 33.38 5.40 -5.27
CA GLU A 752 32.04 5.07 -4.81
C GLU A 752 31.88 3.60 -4.40
N LEU A 753 32.50 2.65 -5.12
CA LEU A 753 32.48 1.24 -4.74
C LEU A 753 33.30 0.99 -3.48
N GLN A 754 34.45 1.66 -3.33
CA GLN A 754 35.28 1.57 -2.13
C GLN A 754 34.55 2.15 -0.91
N ASP A 755 33.89 3.29 -1.08
CA ASP A 755 33.08 3.94 -0.05
C ASP A 755 31.89 3.05 0.39
N PHE A 756 31.14 2.51 -0.58
CA PHE A 756 30.05 1.57 -0.32
C PHE A 756 30.51 0.33 0.45
N TYR A 757 31.66 -0.24 0.04
CA TYR A 757 32.27 -1.37 0.73
C TYR A 757 32.64 -1.04 2.17
N SER A 758 33.28 0.11 2.41
CA SER A 758 33.69 0.55 3.74
C SER A 758 32.51 0.67 4.72
N HIS A 759 31.37 1.18 4.25
CA HIS A 759 30.13 1.27 5.03
C HIS A 759 29.46 -0.07 5.32
N CYS A 760 29.76 -1.11 4.53
CA CYS A 760 29.32 -2.48 4.82
C CYS A 760 30.24 -3.17 5.85
N THR A 761 31.56 -2.95 5.75
CA THR A 761 32.58 -3.70 6.48
C THR A 761 33.28 -2.90 7.58
N ALA A 762 32.58 -1.94 8.19
CA ALA A 762 33.08 -1.23 9.37
C ALA A 762 33.30 -2.21 10.54
N LYS A 763 34.40 -2.02 11.28
CA LYS A 763 34.80 -2.93 12.38
C LYS A 763 33.80 -2.86 13.53
N ASP A 764 33.38 -1.67 13.94
CA ASP A 764 32.24 -1.49 14.84
C ASP A 764 30.93 -1.73 14.06
N ARG A 765 30.11 -2.67 14.55
CA ARG A 765 28.80 -2.97 13.97
C ARG A 765 27.85 -1.77 13.94
N ARG A 766 28.01 -0.79 14.85
CA ARG A 766 27.18 0.42 14.93
C ARG A 766 27.50 1.44 13.83
N GLU A 767 28.71 1.38 13.29
CA GLU A 767 29.17 2.25 12.20
C GLU A 767 28.73 1.71 10.82
N ARG A 768 28.32 0.44 10.75
CA ARG A 768 27.80 -0.15 9.52
C ARG A 768 26.48 0.51 9.14
N HIS A 769 26.32 0.84 7.87
CA HIS A 769 25.06 1.36 7.36
C HIS A 769 23.99 0.26 7.33
N SER A 770 22.75 0.63 7.68
CA SER A 770 21.61 -0.27 7.52
C SER A 770 21.34 -0.54 6.03
N ALA A 771 20.62 -1.62 5.72
CA ALA A 771 20.19 -1.90 4.35
C ALA A 771 19.41 -0.73 3.72
N GLU A 772 18.66 0.04 4.51
CA GLU A 772 17.96 1.26 4.08
C GLU A 772 18.95 2.36 3.65
N LYS A 773 19.95 2.66 4.49
CA LYS A 773 20.99 3.64 4.17
C LYS A 773 21.85 3.23 2.98
N LEU A 774 22.21 1.94 2.90
CA LEU A 774 23.00 1.40 1.78
C LEU A 774 22.22 1.49 0.47
N PHE A 775 20.90 1.29 0.48
CA PHE A 775 20.07 1.39 -0.71
C PHE A 775 20.03 2.82 -1.29
N GLU A 776 20.22 3.84 -0.45
CA GLU A 776 20.30 5.24 -0.85
C GLU A 776 21.70 5.70 -1.30
N HIS A 777 22.70 4.82 -1.19
CA HIS A 777 24.10 5.13 -1.47
C HIS A 777 24.36 5.41 -2.96
N ASP A 778 25.26 6.36 -3.26
CA ASP A 778 25.53 6.84 -4.62
C ASP A 778 26.00 5.74 -5.57
N PHE A 779 26.78 4.78 -5.06
CA PHE A 779 27.20 3.59 -5.82
C PHE A 779 26.01 2.84 -6.44
N LEU A 780 24.90 2.65 -5.71
CA LEU A 780 23.72 1.92 -6.20
C LEU A 780 22.77 2.80 -7.02
N ARG A 781 22.78 4.13 -6.82
CA ARG A 781 21.85 5.05 -7.51
C ARG A 781 22.23 5.40 -8.95
N LYS A 782 23.49 5.26 -9.35
CA LYS A 782 24.03 5.84 -10.60
C LYS A 782 23.63 5.18 -11.93
N ASN A 783 22.76 4.17 -12.02
CA ASN A 783 22.37 3.62 -13.35
C ASN A 783 21.04 2.81 -13.38
N SER A 784 19.90 3.51 -13.42
CA SER A 784 18.63 2.95 -13.93
C SER A 784 18.30 3.40 -15.37
N GLY A 785 19.28 3.98 -16.08
CA GLY A 785 19.07 4.64 -17.37
C GLY A 785 19.77 4.00 -18.58
N SER A 786 20.31 2.79 -18.48
CA SER A 786 20.97 2.15 -19.64
C SER A 786 20.85 0.64 -19.61
N GLN A 787 19.69 0.13 -20.05
CA GLN A 787 19.56 -0.97 -21.03
C GLN A 787 18.07 -1.34 -21.20
N ARG A 788 17.53 -0.93 -22.37
CA ARG A 788 16.29 -1.31 -23.08
C ARG A 788 14.94 -1.00 -22.46
#